data_AF-A0A8K0XMJ5-F1
#
_entry.id   AF-A0A8K0XMJ5-F1
#
_cell.length_a   1.000
_cell.length_b   1.000
_cell.length_c   1.000
_cell.angle_alpha   90.00
_cell.angle_beta   90.00
_cell.angle_gamma   90.00
#
_symmetry.space_group_name_H-M   'P 1'
#
loop_
_entity.id
_entity.type
_entity.pdbx_description
1 polymer ?
#
loop_
_entity_poly.entity_id
_entity_poly.type
_entity_poly.pdbx_seq_one_letter_code
_entity_poly.pdbx_strand_id
1 'polypeptide(L)'
;MAAPPQPSSSAAATGPSTTSDTLDVLTVIQNLSLDALVPNQQVHPFSASQEASVASLRKFIESTSQASQSLTTHLPLPFADTKLLSLFRQYTTIAHNVHTSDQIMRQTVKELRKRSGITYGEEIPLDRTTLVNWCISRLESWGAAAGMETFREESTEGQITVMLAGKVLVVDVDFSVDRSDAANPRLGVAGVKTSYAVPNGAVGTTTEGSASLDGFIADGLSSFLEVVQKPEDEQDPIEAARIGSCSVRHLQYLMRLDKLALREGDNGLRWFNSMDRLALEVVEPFAVKEAQAVASSLSGSPAPLDIFLMRGHTLPLPYLRSPSMSFLVHLSPLAYLTLLRTPPPPSQPTPKSPLPSIDIPFHTIRSRLTKHPHHPGATIATLVLATASTPSPTDSLGMHSLASRPVHTLTPMTPPPDYHFFETTDPPGSPTAGTAYRWLLDFTDDGSHRGVVMSQSRMREIETIVNPLSGIDASSNVPLMGFGMGSWVDLLLNPNGSSMQSERYTALYVSPNSVHPPLQLRLSSPDEPGLLLERIPVQNIKQVWGILEIVREQCWLNEIICGCKWVVEGSGNSDAVPDDENEDVNETDLQAILTGSITPRKIPVNIYLPTQPPHDPLFDAPSLDPLTLSSESPRQTRIIMTSPERHPITGLVEISVAYDATRPRGVSVSVNGAMGADVDAEALEEVCRRGGVLGLPGRVWKMTHVGPS
;
A
#
# COMPACT_ATOMS: atom_id res chain seq x y z
N MET A 1 37.87 59.09 59.36
CA MET A 1 38.03 57.63 59.55
C MET A 1 37.36 57.24 60.85
N ALA A 2 36.20 56.59 60.78
CA ALA A 2 35.59 55.77 61.84
C ALA A 2 34.39 55.03 61.22
N ALA A 3 34.28 53.73 61.51
CA ALA A 3 33.15 52.88 61.13
C ALA A 3 32.08 52.89 62.27
N PRO A 4 31.01 52.06 62.23
CA PRO A 4 29.62 52.38 61.91
C PRO A 4 28.65 52.26 63.12
N PRO A 5 27.33 52.48 62.95
CA PRO A 5 26.39 51.43 63.38
C PRO A 5 25.16 51.21 62.46
N GLN A 6 24.46 50.12 62.80
CA GLN A 6 23.54 49.25 62.04
C GLN A 6 22.16 49.80 61.61
N PRO A 7 21.46 49.07 60.71
CA PRO A 7 20.09 49.35 60.28
C PRO A 7 19.04 48.61 61.13
N SER A 8 17.85 49.20 61.28
CA SER A 8 16.63 48.51 61.72
C SER A 8 15.39 49.00 60.93
N SER A 9 14.89 48.09 60.10
CA SER A 9 13.49 47.81 59.71
C SER A 9 12.46 48.94 59.52
N SER A 10 11.83 48.97 58.33
CA SER A 10 10.38 48.74 58.20
C SER A 10 10.02 48.30 56.77
N ALA A 11 8.97 47.49 56.68
CA ALA A 11 8.58 46.69 55.54
C ALA A 11 7.72 47.44 54.51
N ALA A 12 7.83 47.04 53.23
CA ALA A 12 6.75 47.17 52.24
C ALA A 12 6.73 45.90 51.37
N ALA A 13 5.59 45.23 51.41
CA ALA A 13 5.30 43.98 50.72
C ALA A 13 5.29 44.16 49.19
N THR A 14 5.94 43.24 48.48
CA THR A 14 5.76 43.04 47.04
C THR A 14 5.20 41.63 46.83
N GLY A 15 3.93 41.56 46.46
CA GLY A 15 3.27 40.33 46.04
C GLY A 15 3.71 39.91 44.63
N PRO A 16 3.53 38.63 44.25
CA PRO A 16 3.90 38.12 42.94
C PRO A 16 2.87 38.56 41.89
N SER A 17 3.32 39.32 40.89
CA SER A 17 2.51 39.60 39.70
C SER A 17 2.47 38.36 38.81
N THR A 18 1.35 37.67 38.83
CA THR A 18 0.97 36.67 37.82
C THR A 18 0.72 37.37 36.49
N THR A 19 1.74 37.47 35.64
CA THR A 19 1.53 37.78 34.22
C THR A 19 1.03 36.52 33.54
N SER A 20 -0.26 36.47 33.26
CA SER A 20 -0.81 35.49 32.31
C SER A 20 -0.22 35.79 30.94
N ASP A 21 0.54 34.86 30.37
CA ASP A 21 0.98 34.89 28.97
C ASP A 21 -0.25 34.81 28.05
N THR A 22 -0.85 35.96 27.76
CA THR A 22 -1.87 36.07 26.70
C THR A 22 -1.13 36.12 25.37
N LEU A 23 -1.14 35.00 24.64
CA LEU A 23 -0.65 34.93 23.26
C LEU A 23 -1.38 35.97 22.39
N ASP A 24 -0.61 36.81 21.71
CA ASP A 24 -1.13 37.85 20.81
C ASP A 24 -1.84 37.21 19.60
N VAL A 25 -2.96 37.80 19.14
CA VAL A 25 -3.78 37.32 18.00
C VAL A 25 -2.91 37.14 16.76
N LEU A 26 -1.95 38.04 16.56
CA LEU A 26 -1.04 37.99 15.43
C LEU A 26 -0.17 36.73 15.46
N THR A 27 0.37 36.36 16.63
CA THR A 27 1.14 35.11 16.79
C THR A 27 0.29 33.86 16.56
N VAL A 28 -0.98 33.86 16.97
CA VAL A 28 -1.90 32.73 16.74
C VAL A 28 -2.22 32.58 15.25
N ILE A 29 -2.49 33.68 14.55
CA ILE A 29 -2.79 33.69 13.11
C ILE A 29 -1.55 33.39 12.27
N GLN A 30 -0.38 33.87 12.66
CA GLN A 30 0.88 33.57 11.98
C GLN A 30 1.29 32.10 12.14
N ASN A 31 0.97 31.47 13.28
CA ASN A 31 1.15 30.03 13.45
C ASN A 31 0.20 29.18 12.58
N LEU A 32 -0.86 29.76 12.02
CA LEU A 32 -1.73 29.17 10.99
C LEU A 32 -1.09 29.32 9.59
N SER A 33 0.13 28.80 9.39
CA SER A 33 0.66 28.66 8.03
C SER A 33 -0.14 27.57 7.29
N LEU A 34 -0.69 27.94 6.14
CA LEU A 34 -1.37 27.08 5.16
C LEU A 34 -0.50 25.95 4.58
N ASP A 35 0.80 25.88 4.93
CA ASP A 35 1.67 24.74 4.60
C ASP A 35 1.21 23.39 5.21
N ALA A 36 0.25 23.42 6.14
CA ALA A 36 -0.29 22.24 6.80
C ALA A 36 -1.31 21.44 5.95
N LEU A 37 -1.86 22.04 4.90
CA LEU A 37 -2.74 21.38 3.94
C LEU A 37 -2.13 21.58 2.55
N VAL A 38 -1.14 20.76 2.20
CA VAL A 38 -0.66 20.72 0.81
C VAL A 38 -1.88 20.38 -0.05
N PRO A 39 -2.30 21.24 -1.00
CA PRO A 39 -3.54 21.05 -1.75
C PRO A 39 -3.54 19.77 -2.62
N ASN A 40 -2.38 19.11 -2.77
CA ASN A 40 -2.22 17.83 -3.47
C ASN A 40 -2.12 16.60 -2.54
N GLN A 41 -2.13 16.75 -1.21
CA GLN A 41 -2.18 15.60 -0.30
C GLN A 41 -3.62 15.25 0.01
N GLN A 42 -4.05 14.05 -0.42
CA GLN A 42 -5.36 13.52 -0.13
C GLN A 42 -5.50 13.29 1.38
N VAL A 43 -6.25 14.17 2.05
CA VAL A 43 -6.54 14.00 3.48
C VAL A 43 -7.70 13.01 3.61
N HIS A 44 -7.37 11.73 3.82
CA HIS A 44 -8.35 10.68 4.10
C HIS A 44 -7.82 9.77 5.24
N PRO A 45 -8.70 9.02 5.93
CA PRO A 45 -8.32 8.27 7.14
C PRO A 45 -7.33 7.12 6.90
N PHE A 46 -7.04 6.78 5.65
CA PHE A 46 -6.13 5.69 5.28
C PHE A 46 -4.83 6.20 4.61
N SER A 47 -4.56 7.50 4.67
CA SER A 47 -3.27 8.05 4.22
C SER A 47 -2.20 7.82 5.30
N ALA A 48 -0.97 7.54 4.87
CA ALA A 48 0.21 7.53 5.71
C ALA A 48 0.44 8.87 6.44
N SER A 49 -0.11 9.97 5.91
CA SER A 49 -0.06 11.31 6.50
C SER A 49 -1.24 11.63 7.43
N GLN A 50 -2.15 10.67 7.69
CA GLN A 50 -3.37 10.88 8.49
C GLN A 50 -3.05 11.55 9.83
N GLU A 51 -2.07 11.04 10.58
CA GLU A 51 -1.76 11.57 11.92
C GLU A 51 -1.23 13.00 11.86
N ALA A 52 -0.37 13.31 10.89
CA ALA A 52 0.12 14.67 10.66
C ALA A 52 -1.03 15.61 10.25
N SER A 53 -1.97 15.12 9.43
CA SER A 53 -3.13 15.88 8.98
C SER A 53 -4.13 16.14 10.11
N VAL A 54 -4.44 15.13 10.93
CA VAL A 54 -5.33 15.26 12.10
C VAL A 54 -4.70 16.14 13.16
N ALA A 55 -3.40 15.98 13.43
CA ALA A 55 -2.67 16.87 14.35
C ALA A 55 -2.70 18.32 13.84
N SER A 56 -2.55 18.52 12.53
CA SER A 56 -2.66 19.84 11.89
C SER A 56 -4.07 20.42 12.01
N LEU A 57 -5.12 19.62 11.78
CA LEU A 57 -6.52 20.04 11.94
C LEU A 57 -6.85 20.37 13.41
N ARG A 58 -6.38 19.59 14.37
CA ARG A 58 -6.54 19.90 15.79
C ARG A 58 -5.83 21.19 16.17
N LYS A 59 -4.58 21.34 15.72
CA LYS A 59 -3.83 22.59 15.90
C LYS A 59 -4.57 23.77 15.28
N PHE A 60 -5.20 23.58 14.12
CA PHE A 60 -6.02 24.59 13.47
C PHE A 60 -7.25 24.96 14.31
N ILE A 61 -8.00 23.98 14.80
CA ILE A 61 -9.17 24.19 15.67
C ILE A 61 -8.76 24.89 16.97
N GLU A 62 -7.69 24.44 17.62
CA GLU A 62 -7.17 25.02 18.85
C GLU A 62 -6.70 26.47 18.62
N SER A 63 -5.95 26.71 17.54
CA SER A 63 -5.51 28.07 17.17
C SER A 63 -6.71 28.97 16.85
N THR A 64 -7.75 28.44 16.20
CA THR A 64 -8.98 29.21 15.93
C THR A 64 -9.72 29.55 17.23
N SER A 65 -9.78 28.62 18.18
CA SER A 65 -10.34 28.85 19.52
C SER A 65 -9.53 29.91 20.29
N GLN A 66 -8.20 29.82 20.28
CA GLN A 66 -7.31 30.81 20.89
C GLN A 66 -7.47 32.19 20.24
N ALA A 67 -7.58 32.27 18.92
CA ALA A 67 -7.82 33.52 18.20
C ALA A 67 -9.19 34.12 18.57
N SER A 68 -10.24 33.29 18.65
CA SER A 68 -11.57 33.72 19.08
C SER A 68 -11.56 34.24 20.53
N GLN A 69 -10.87 33.55 21.44
CA GLN A 69 -10.73 33.97 22.83
C GLN A 69 -9.99 35.31 22.93
N SER A 70 -8.88 35.44 22.19
CA SER A 70 -8.09 36.67 22.15
C SER A 70 -8.85 37.85 21.51
N LEU A 71 -9.61 37.62 20.45
CA LEU A 71 -10.51 38.65 19.89
C LEU A 71 -11.59 39.08 20.89
N THR A 72 -12.10 38.14 21.69
CA THR A 72 -13.11 38.42 22.72
C THR A 72 -12.52 39.23 23.88
N THR A 73 -11.27 38.98 24.28
CA THR A 73 -10.59 39.74 25.33
C THR A 73 -10.17 41.13 24.88
N HIS A 74 -9.94 41.35 23.58
CA HIS A 74 -9.59 42.66 23.01
C HIS A 74 -10.81 43.50 22.59
N LEU A 75 -12.01 42.92 22.55
CA LEU A 75 -13.27 43.61 22.23
C LEU A 75 -13.63 44.83 23.13
N PRO A 76 -13.34 44.85 24.45
CA PRO A 76 -13.72 45.96 25.33
C PRO A 76 -12.69 47.11 25.39
N LEU A 77 -11.60 47.06 24.61
CA LEU A 77 -10.55 48.08 24.68
C LEU A 77 -10.97 49.39 23.97
N PRO A 78 -10.88 50.56 24.63
CA PRO A 78 -11.19 51.84 24.00
C PRO A 78 -10.04 52.29 23.09
N PHE A 79 -10.23 52.21 21.77
CA PHE A 79 -9.26 52.65 20.75
C PHE A 79 -9.20 54.17 20.54
N ALA A 80 -9.23 54.96 21.61
CA ALA A 80 -9.25 56.43 21.53
C ALA A 80 -7.84 57.07 21.38
N ASP A 81 -6.76 56.33 21.69
CA ASP A 81 -5.39 56.85 21.65
C ASP A 81 -4.68 56.55 20.31
N THR A 82 -4.43 57.60 19.53
CA THR A 82 -3.74 57.54 18.24
C THR A 82 -2.27 57.12 18.35
N LYS A 83 -1.61 57.40 19.48
CA LYS A 83 -0.21 57.00 19.73
C LYS A 83 -0.10 55.51 19.99
N LEU A 84 -1.06 54.96 20.73
CA LEU A 84 -1.17 53.53 20.99
C LEU A 84 -1.42 52.75 19.68
N LEU A 85 -2.28 53.26 18.80
CA LEU A 85 -2.51 52.69 17.47
C LEU A 85 -1.24 52.71 16.60
N SER A 86 -0.44 53.77 16.65
CA SER A 86 0.84 53.84 15.95
C SER A 86 1.84 52.81 16.46
N LEU A 87 1.93 52.62 17.78
CA LEU A 87 2.81 51.61 18.38
C LEU A 87 2.36 50.19 18.04
N PHE A 88 1.05 49.92 18.03
CA PHE A 88 0.54 48.62 17.57
C PHE A 88 0.87 48.36 16.11
N ARG A 89 0.69 49.32 15.20
CA ARG A 89 1.10 49.16 13.79
C ARG A 89 2.59 48.87 13.63
N GLN A 90 3.43 49.57 14.39
CA GLN A 90 4.87 49.34 14.37
C GLN A 90 5.22 47.94 14.90
N TYR A 91 4.60 47.54 16.02
CA TYR A 91 4.76 46.20 16.59
C TYR A 91 4.30 45.11 15.62
N THR A 92 3.13 45.24 15.00
CA THR A 92 2.62 44.30 13.99
C THR A 92 3.57 44.18 12.80
N THR A 93 4.14 45.29 12.33
CA THR A 93 5.10 45.29 11.22
C THR A 93 6.37 44.53 11.59
N ILE A 94 6.91 44.77 12.79
CA ILE A 94 8.10 44.07 13.29
C ILE A 94 7.82 42.57 13.47
N ALA A 95 6.73 42.22 14.14
CA ALA A 95 6.34 40.83 14.37
C ALA A 95 6.09 40.07 13.07
N HIS A 96 5.43 40.72 12.08
CA HIS A 96 5.25 40.15 10.76
C HIS A 96 6.58 39.87 10.05
N ASN A 97 7.50 40.85 10.01
CA ASN A 97 8.81 40.67 9.37
C ASN A 97 9.63 39.55 10.02
N VAL A 98 9.62 39.44 11.36
CA VAL A 98 10.30 38.36 12.08
C VAL A 98 9.69 37.00 11.72
N HIS A 99 8.36 36.92 11.68
CA HIS A 99 7.68 35.68 11.34
C HIS A 99 7.93 35.25 9.89
N THR A 100 7.83 36.16 8.92
CA THR A 100 8.11 35.85 7.52
C THR A 100 9.56 35.38 7.34
N SER A 101 10.51 35.99 8.05
CA SER A 101 11.91 35.53 8.04
C SER A 101 12.08 34.12 8.62
N ASP A 102 11.41 33.81 9.74
CA ASP A 102 11.44 32.47 10.34
C ASP A 102 10.78 31.44 9.42
N GLN A 103 9.67 31.79 8.76
CA GLN A 103 9.00 30.92 7.80
C GLN A 103 9.89 30.64 6.58
N ILE A 104 10.53 31.65 5.99
CA ILE A 104 11.48 31.47 4.89
C ILE A 104 12.66 30.60 5.31
N MET A 105 13.20 30.80 6.52
CA MET A 105 14.28 29.98 7.05
C MET A 105 13.84 28.52 7.24
N ARG A 106 12.67 28.29 7.86
CA ARG A 106 12.09 26.95 8.03
C ARG A 106 11.80 26.29 6.69
N GLN A 107 11.27 27.02 5.72
CA GLN A 107 11.01 26.51 4.37
C GLN A 107 12.32 26.15 3.68
N THR A 108 13.34 27.00 3.76
CA THR A 108 14.67 26.72 3.19
C THR A 108 15.30 25.50 3.85
N VAL A 109 15.25 25.38 5.18
CA VAL A 109 15.72 24.20 5.92
C VAL A 109 14.90 22.97 5.57
N LYS A 110 13.57 23.10 5.43
CA LYS A 110 12.67 22.01 5.06
C LYS A 110 12.94 21.55 3.62
N GLU A 111 13.20 22.45 2.67
CA GLU A 111 13.58 22.11 1.30
C GLU A 111 14.99 21.49 1.23
N LEU A 112 15.92 21.97 2.04
CA LEU A 112 17.25 21.34 2.20
C LEU A 112 17.16 19.95 2.83
N ARG A 113 16.26 19.75 3.81
CA ARG A 113 15.96 18.43 4.42
C ARG A 113 15.12 17.51 3.53
N LYS A 114 14.21 18.07 2.72
CA LYS A 114 13.37 17.38 1.72
C LYS A 114 14.15 16.92 0.49
N ARG A 115 15.45 17.24 0.39
CA ARG A 115 16.39 16.49 -0.48
C ARG A 115 16.57 15.02 -0.04
N SER A 116 15.69 14.48 0.81
CA SER A 116 15.39 13.05 0.92
C SER A 116 14.92 12.51 -0.43
N GLY A 117 15.84 11.94 -1.20
CA GLY A 117 15.64 11.52 -2.58
C GLY A 117 16.95 11.55 -3.40
N ILE A 118 17.96 12.28 -2.91
CA ILE A 118 19.35 12.05 -3.31
C ILE A 118 19.91 11.02 -2.33
N THR A 119 19.77 9.74 -2.66
CA THR A 119 20.49 8.68 -1.98
C THR A 119 21.96 8.85 -2.36
N TYR A 120 22.75 9.49 -1.50
CA TYR A 120 24.20 9.41 -1.63
C TYR A 120 24.56 7.92 -1.50
N GLY A 121 25.21 7.36 -2.52
CA GLY A 121 25.62 5.96 -2.50
C GLY A 121 26.53 5.64 -1.32
N GLU A 122 26.65 4.36 -0.98
CA GLU A 122 27.60 3.93 0.06
C GLU A 122 29.04 4.25 -0.36
N GLU A 123 29.83 4.71 0.60
CA GLU A 123 31.26 4.93 0.42
C GLU A 123 32.01 3.60 0.53
N ILE A 124 31.91 2.77 -0.52
CA ILE A 124 32.54 1.45 -0.54
C ILE A 124 34.05 1.62 -0.76
N PRO A 125 34.92 1.01 0.08
CA PRO A 125 36.36 1.10 -0.09
C PRO A 125 36.84 0.48 -1.40
N LEU A 126 37.76 1.16 -2.09
CA LEU A 126 38.45 0.64 -3.28
C LEU A 126 39.44 -0.48 -2.94
N ASP A 127 40.03 -0.44 -1.74
CA ASP A 127 40.94 -1.48 -1.27
C ASP A 127 40.15 -2.69 -0.75
N ARG A 128 40.20 -3.78 -1.53
CA ARG A 128 39.51 -5.05 -1.26
C ARG A 128 39.94 -5.70 0.05
N THR A 129 41.16 -5.46 0.51
CA THR A 129 41.63 -6.00 1.79
C THR A 129 40.93 -5.37 3.00
N THR A 130 40.45 -4.13 2.85
CA THR A 130 39.72 -3.38 3.89
C THR A 130 38.22 -3.63 3.88
N LEU A 131 37.69 -4.20 2.79
CA LEU A 131 36.25 -4.39 2.56
C LEU A 131 35.60 -5.25 3.65
N VAL A 132 36.26 -6.31 4.11
CA VAL A 132 35.76 -7.19 5.18
C VAL A 132 35.51 -6.40 6.48
N ASN A 133 36.50 -5.65 6.93
CA ASN A 133 36.38 -4.84 8.16
C ASN A 133 35.36 -3.71 7.99
N TRP A 134 35.28 -3.12 6.79
CA TRP A 134 34.29 -2.09 6.49
C TRP A 134 32.86 -2.63 6.54
N CYS A 135 32.57 -3.79 5.95
CA CYS A 135 31.25 -4.41 6.00
C CYS A 135 30.80 -4.69 7.44
N ILE A 136 31.70 -5.20 8.28
CA ILE A 136 31.43 -5.45 9.69
C ILE A 136 31.16 -4.14 10.45
N SER A 137 32.01 -3.13 10.25
CA SER A 137 31.82 -1.81 10.87
C SER A 137 30.51 -1.14 10.42
N ARG A 138 30.07 -1.37 9.17
CA ARG A 138 28.77 -0.93 8.70
C ARG A 138 27.63 -1.62 9.43
N LEU A 139 27.68 -2.92 9.64
CA LEU A 139 26.68 -3.63 10.43
C LEU A 139 26.62 -3.11 11.88
N GLU A 140 27.78 -2.86 12.50
CA GLU A 140 27.85 -2.24 13.84
C GLU A 140 27.17 -0.86 13.84
N SER A 141 27.45 -0.04 12.82
CA SER A 141 26.83 1.29 12.67
C SER A 141 25.30 1.21 12.49
N TRP A 142 24.81 0.19 11.78
CA TRP A 142 23.38 -0.04 11.59
C TRP A 142 22.70 -0.48 12.88
N GLY A 143 23.33 -1.38 13.64
CA GLY A 143 22.87 -1.78 14.97
C GLY A 143 22.80 -0.58 15.92
N ALA A 144 23.86 0.21 15.98
CA ALA A 144 23.90 1.43 16.81
C ALA A 144 22.84 2.46 16.38
N ALA A 145 22.63 2.65 15.07
CA ALA A 145 21.59 3.54 14.54
C ALA A 145 20.16 3.05 14.85
N ALA A 146 19.97 1.73 15.00
CA ALA A 146 18.72 1.14 15.46
C ALA A 146 18.53 1.22 16.99
N GLY A 147 19.60 1.56 17.73
CA GLY A 147 19.61 1.61 19.19
C GLY A 147 20.00 0.30 19.86
N MET A 148 20.68 -0.60 19.15
CA MET A 148 21.23 -1.86 19.67
C MET A 148 22.66 -1.66 20.17
N GLU A 149 23.03 -2.43 21.19
CA GLU A 149 24.41 -2.58 21.64
C GLU A 149 25.10 -3.61 20.75
N THR A 150 26.27 -3.29 20.20
CA THR A 150 26.97 -4.14 19.21
C THR A 150 28.28 -4.65 19.77
N PHE A 151 28.49 -5.96 19.73
CA PHE A 151 29.71 -6.61 20.19
C PHE A 151 30.30 -7.43 19.04
N ARG A 152 31.59 -7.26 18.78
CA ARG A 152 32.34 -8.03 17.79
C ARG A 152 33.26 -9.01 18.52
N GLU A 153 33.18 -10.27 18.13
CA GLU A 153 34.10 -11.33 18.56
C GLU A 153 34.75 -11.95 17.33
N GLU A 154 36.08 -11.97 17.30
CA GLU A 154 36.85 -12.58 16.21
C GLU A 154 37.42 -13.91 16.69
N SER A 155 36.92 -15.01 16.12
CA SER A 155 37.41 -16.35 16.45
C SER A 155 38.69 -16.64 15.67
N THR A 156 39.57 -17.47 16.25
CA THR A 156 40.86 -17.87 15.66
C THR A 156 40.74 -18.62 14.32
N GLU A 157 39.55 -19.08 13.94
CA GLU A 157 39.30 -19.87 12.72
C GLU A 157 38.82 -19.06 11.51
N GLY A 158 38.94 -17.73 11.51
CA GLY A 158 38.49 -16.90 10.38
C GLY A 158 36.96 -16.72 10.32
N GLN A 159 36.28 -17.04 11.42
CA GLN A 159 34.90 -16.69 11.68
C GLN A 159 34.85 -15.40 12.51
N ILE A 160 33.96 -14.50 12.13
CA ILE A 160 33.71 -13.27 12.88
C ILE A 160 32.25 -13.26 13.28
N THR A 161 31.99 -13.18 14.58
CA THR A 161 30.63 -13.10 15.12
C THR A 161 30.35 -11.67 15.53
N VAL A 162 29.24 -11.12 15.04
CA VAL A 162 28.72 -9.80 15.43
C VAL A 162 27.42 -10.02 16.16
N MET A 163 27.41 -9.69 17.44
CA MET A 163 26.24 -9.74 18.31
C MET A 163 25.59 -8.36 18.35
N LEU A 164 24.33 -8.28 17.93
CA LEU A 164 23.48 -7.09 18.05
C LEU A 164 22.47 -7.35 19.17
N ALA A 165 22.63 -6.66 20.30
CA ALA A 165 21.84 -6.86 21.50
C ALA A 165 20.88 -5.68 21.76
N GLY A 166 19.60 -5.99 21.87
CA GLY A 166 18.57 -5.18 22.52
C GLY A 166 18.47 -5.50 24.02
N LYS A 167 17.35 -5.16 24.66
CA LYS A 167 17.12 -5.51 26.07
C LYS A 167 16.53 -6.91 26.25
N VAL A 168 15.71 -7.34 25.29
CA VAL A 168 15.08 -8.66 25.24
C VAL A 168 15.59 -9.45 24.03
N LEU A 169 15.71 -8.83 22.86
CA LEU A 169 16.19 -9.45 21.63
C LEU A 169 17.72 -9.44 21.54
N VAL A 170 18.32 -10.57 21.15
CA VAL A 170 19.73 -10.65 20.74
C VAL A 170 19.79 -11.30 19.35
N VAL A 171 20.58 -10.73 18.45
CA VAL A 171 20.82 -11.23 17.09
C VAL A 171 22.31 -11.50 16.92
N ASP A 172 22.68 -12.77 16.87
CA ASP A 172 24.04 -13.21 16.60
C ASP A 172 24.20 -13.45 15.10
N VAL A 173 25.16 -12.78 14.48
CA VAL A 173 25.48 -12.91 13.05
C VAL A 173 26.87 -13.48 12.89
N ASP A 174 26.95 -14.69 12.38
CA ASP A 174 28.21 -15.38 12.10
C ASP A 174 28.62 -15.14 10.65
N PHE A 175 29.81 -14.59 10.46
CA PHE A 175 30.42 -14.41 9.16
C PHE A 175 31.53 -15.41 8.92
N SER A 176 31.60 -15.92 7.68
CA SER A 176 32.73 -16.68 7.16
C SER A 176 33.59 -15.79 6.27
N VAL A 177 34.89 -15.75 6.54
CA VAL A 177 35.84 -15.00 5.70
C VAL A 177 36.65 -15.98 4.88
N ASP A 178 36.38 -16.03 3.57
CA ASP A 178 37.22 -16.75 2.63
C ASP A 178 38.46 -15.92 2.30
N ARG A 179 39.62 -16.36 2.82
CA ARG A 179 40.94 -15.75 2.60
C ARG A 179 41.79 -16.55 1.59
N SER A 180 41.17 -17.40 0.78
CA SER A 180 41.89 -18.20 -0.24
C SER A 180 42.65 -17.32 -1.24
N ASP A 181 42.12 -16.14 -1.55
CA ASP A 181 42.82 -15.06 -2.25
C ASP A 181 43.09 -13.90 -1.29
N ALA A 182 44.37 -13.70 -0.92
CA ALA A 182 44.77 -12.63 -0.02
C ALA A 182 44.53 -11.23 -0.61
N ALA A 183 44.43 -11.10 -1.94
CA ALA A 183 44.12 -9.83 -2.60
C ALA A 183 42.61 -9.56 -2.69
N ASN A 184 41.76 -10.59 -2.64
CA ASN A 184 40.30 -10.49 -2.74
C ASN A 184 39.61 -11.36 -1.68
N PRO A 185 39.71 -11.02 -0.39
CA PRO A 185 38.99 -11.75 0.64
C PRO A 185 37.48 -11.59 0.42
N ARG A 186 36.73 -12.68 0.56
CA ARG A 186 35.27 -12.69 0.44
C ARG A 186 34.61 -12.94 1.79
N LEU A 187 33.57 -12.17 2.07
CA LEU A 187 32.74 -12.27 3.26
C LEU A 187 31.42 -12.95 2.88
N GLY A 188 31.07 -14.03 3.58
CA GLY A 188 29.78 -14.69 3.47
C GLY A 188 29.08 -14.75 4.83
N VAL A 189 27.74 -14.77 4.83
CA VAL A 189 26.97 -15.02 6.05
C VAL A 189 26.96 -16.53 6.29
N ALA A 190 27.56 -16.98 7.40
CA ALA A 190 27.59 -18.39 7.79
C ALA A 190 26.31 -18.79 8.54
N GLY A 191 25.78 -17.89 9.36
CA GLY A 191 24.55 -18.10 10.11
C GLY A 191 24.05 -16.82 10.75
N VAL A 192 22.75 -16.78 11.02
CA VAL A 192 22.13 -15.78 11.89
C VAL A 192 21.31 -16.52 12.92
N LYS A 193 21.37 -16.09 14.17
CA LYS A 193 20.58 -16.65 15.25
C LYS A 193 19.95 -15.55 16.08
N THR A 194 18.64 -15.55 16.14
CA THR A 194 17.89 -14.70 17.08
C THR A 194 17.67 -15.46 18.39
N SER A 195 17.79 -14.76 19.51
CA SER A 195 17.47 -15.30 20.83
C SER A 195 16.79 -14.23 21.70
N TYR A 196 16.01 -14.67 22.68
CA TYR A 196 15.30 -13.78 23.58
C TYR A 196 15.73 -14.00 25.04
N ALA A 197 16.10 -12.92 25.72
CA ALA A 197 16.36 -12.90 27.14
C ALA A 197 15.04 -12.86 27.92
N VAL A 198 14.87 -13.78 28.87
CA VAL A 198 13.67 -13.81 29.72
C VAL A 198 13.88 -12.84 30.90
N PRO A 199 13.09 -11.75 31.03
CA PRO A 199 13.34 -10.69 32.01
C PRO A 199 13.38 -11.16 33.47
N ASN A 200 12.61 -12.19 33.83
CA ASN A 200 12.60 -12.81 35.16
C ASN A 200 13.10 -14.27 35.17
N GLY A 201 13.73 -14.73 34.08
CA GLY A 201 14.34 -16.06 34.02
C GLY A 201 15.57 -16.16 34.92
N ALA A 202 15.99 -17.38 35.27
CA ALA A 202 17.30 -17.56 35.90
C ALA A 202 18.39 -16.97 35.01
N VAL A 203 19.38 -16.28 35.60
CA VAL A 203 20.49 -15.67 34.86
C VAL A 203 21.10 -16.70 33.91
N GLY A 204 21.02 -16.45 32.60
CA GLY A 204 21.50 -17.36 31.56
C GLY A 204 20.45 -18.22 30.84
N THR A 205 19.15 -18.09 31.13
CA THR A 205 18.11 -18.74 30.32
C THR A 205 17.68 -17.86 29.15
N THR A 206 18.10 -18.22 27.93
CA THR A 206 17.59 -17.63 26.68
C THR A 206 16.64 -18.61 26.00
N THR A 207 15.56 -18.08 25.41
CA THR A 207 14.69 -18.87 24.52
C THR A 207 15.17 -18.69 23.08
N GLU A 208 15.23 -19.78 22.33
CA GLU A 208 15.58 -19.77 20.92
C GLU A 208 14.56 -18.96 20.11
N GLY A 209 15.06 -18.19 19.14
CA GLY A 209 14.27 -17.33 18.29
C GLY A 209 13.67 -18.05 17.08
N SER A 210 13.24 -17.26 16.11
CA SER A 210 12.54 -17.73 14.92
C SER A 210 13.52 -18.05 13.79
N ALA A 211 13.58 -19.31 13.37
CA ALA A 211 14.38 -19.72 12.21
C ALA A 211 13.97 -18.99 10.91
N SER A 212 12.70 -18.58 10.79
CA SER A 212 12.21 -17.81 9.63
C SER A 212 12.71 -16.37 9.64
N LEU A 213 12.77 -15.74 10.83
CA LEU A 213 13.36 -14.41 11.00
C LEU A 213 14.88 -14.44 10.78
N ASP A 214 15.54 -15.49 11.27
CA ASP A 214 16.97 -15.71 11.09
C ASP A 214 17.33 -15.80 9.60
N GLY A 215 16.57 -16.60 8.83
CA GLY A 215 16.72 -16.69 7.39
C GLY A 215 16.50 -15.35 6.68
N PHE A 216 15.51 -14.57 7.10
CA PHE A 216 15.24 -13.25 6.52
C PHE A 216 16.39 -12.25 6.74
N ILE A 217 16.95 -12.20 7.95
CA ILE A 217 18.09 -11.33 8.25
C ILE A 217 19.33 -11.81 7.47
N ALA A 218 19.55 -13.13 7.42
CA ALA A 218 20.66 -13.71 6.66
C ALA A 218 20.57 -13.40 5.16
N ASP A 219 19.37 -13.52 4.55
CA ASP A 219 19.13 -13.22 3.14
C ASP A 219 19.35 -11.72 2.85
N GLY A 220 18.89 -10.84 3.73
CA GLY A 220 19.09 -9.39 3.59
C GLY A 220 20.57 -8.98 3.66
N LEU A 221 21.31 -9.56 4.61
CA LEU A 221 22.75 -9.34 4.74
C LEU A 221 23.53 -9.96 3.57
N SER A 222 23.17 -11.17 3.14
CA SER A 222 23.79 -11.83 1.98
C SER A 222 23.58 -11.00 0.72
N SER A 223 22.38 -10.46 0.50
CA SER A 223 22.08 -9.57 -0.62
C SER A 223 22.93 -8.30 -0.61
N PHE A 224 23.14 -7.69 0.57
CA PHE A 224 24.04 -6.54 0.71
C PHE A 224 25.49 -6.91 0.36
N LEU A 225 25.98 -8.01 0.92
CA LEU A 225 27.34 -8.49 0.69
C LEU A 225 27.58 -8.87 -0.77
N GLU A 226 26.59 -9.44 -1.46
CA GLU A 226 26.66 -9.72 -2.89
C GLU A 226 26.81 -8.45 -3.73
N VAL A 227 26.11 -7.36 -3.39
CA VAL A 227 26.20 -6.08 -4.11
C VAL A 227 27.54 -5.40 -3.87
N VAL A 228 28.00 -5.37 -2.61
CA VAL A 228 29.24 -4.68 -2.22
C VAL A 228 30.49 -5.40 -2.74
N GLN A 229 30.46 -6.73 -2.85
CA GLN A 229 31.62 -7.53 -3.25
C GLN A 229 31.75 -7.75 -4.76
N LYS A 230 30.88 -7.16 -5.59
CA LYS A 230 31.02 -7.14 -7.05
C LYS A 230 32.32 -6.49 -7.50
N PRO A 231 32.84 -6.83 -8.70
CA PRO A 231 33.98 -6.13 -9.29
C PRO A 231 33.66 -4.62 -9.46
N GLU A 232 34.70 -3.79 -9.47
CA GLU A 232 34.57 -2.31 -9.48
C GLU A 232 33.68 -1.80 -10.63
N ASP A 233 33.77 -2.45 -11.81
CA ASP A 233 32.99 -2.10 -13.00
C ASP A 233 31.47 -2.35 -12.87
N GLU A 234 31.05 -3.24 -11.96
CA GLU A 234 29.65 -3.66 -11.77
C GLU A 234 29.09 -3.24 -10.40
N GLN A 235 29.86 -2.49 -9.62
CA GLN A 235 29.50 -2.11 -8.27
C GLN A 235 28.48 -0.96 -8.27
N ASP A 236 27.33 -1.19 -7.64
CA ASP A 236 26.27 -0.19 -7.53
C ASP A 236 26.20 0.35 -6.09
N PRO A 237 26.81 1.53 -5.80
CA PRO A 237 26.82 2.10 -4.46
C PRO A 237 25.44 2.62 -4.03
N ILE A 238 24.54 2.93 -4.98
CA ILE A 238 23.19 3.40 -4.67
C ILE A 238 22.32 2.23 -4.20
N GLU A 239 22.42 1.09 -4.88
CA GLU A 239 21.71 -0.12 -4.47
C GLU A 239 22.24 -0.64 -3.12
N ALA A 240 23.55 -0.56 -2.86
CA ALA A 240 24.12 -0.88 -1.56
C ALA A 240 23.54 0.00 -0.43
N ALA A 241 23.43 1.32 -0.65
CA ALA A 241 22.84 2.26 0.31
C ALA A 241 21.36 1.98 0.57
N ARG A 242 20.63 1.60 -0.49
CA ARG A 242 19.22 1.23 -0.41
C ARG A 242 19.02 -0.02 0.46
N ILE A 243 19.79 -1.08 0.21
CA ILE A 243 19.73 -2.32 1.00
C ILE A 243 20.13 -2.04 2.45
N GLY A 244 21.20 -1.28 2.68
CA GLY A 244 21.63 -0.88 4.04
C GLY A 244 20.55 -0.10 4.79
N SER A 245 19.91 0.87 4.13
CA SER A 245 18.78 1.62 4.69
C SER A 245 17.58 0.71 5.01
N CYS A 246 17.35 -0.33 4.21
CA CYS A 246 16.34 -1.34 4.48
C CYS A 246 16.68 -2.15 5.74
N SER A 247 17.92 -2.63 5.86
CA SER A 247 18.41 -3.37 7.02
C SER A 247 18.29 -2.56 8.31
N VAL A 248 18.67 -1.27 8.29
CA VAL A 248 18.52 -0.37 9.45
C VAL A 248 17.05 -0.26 9.86
N ARG A 249 16.12 -0.11 8.92
CA ARG A 249 14.67 -0.05 9.22
C ARG A 249 14.15 -1.35 9.82
N HIS A 250 14.62 -2.51 9.35
CA HIS A 250 14.25 -3.80 9.94
C HIS A 250 14.74 -3.91 11.39
N LEU A 251 15.98 -3.52 11.67
CA LEU A 251 16.52 -3.50 13.03
C LEU A 251 15.76 -2.52 13.93
N GLN A 252 15.40 -1.33 13.41
CA GLN A 252 14.58 -0.36 14.15
C GLN A 252 13.18 -0.90 14.48
N TYR A 253 12.58 -1.66 13.56
CA TYR A 253 11.30 -2.32 13.81
C TYR A 253 11.43 -3.40 14.88
N LEU A 254 12.47 -4.24 14.81
CA LEU A 254 12.75 -5.24 15.85
C LEU A 254 13.00 -4.58 17.22
N MET A 255 13.70 -3.45 17.26
CA MET A 255 13.90 -2.66 18.49
C MET A 255 12.61 -2.01 19.01
N ARG A 256 11.62 -1.75 18.14
CA ARG A 256 10.28 -1.35 18.59
C ARG A 256 9.58 -2.51 19.32
N LEU A 257 9.66 -3.72 18.77
CA LEU A 257 9.13 -4.92 19.42
C LEU A 257 9.88 -5.22 20.74
N ASP A 258 11.20 -5.03 20.78
CA ASP A 258 12.03 -5.16 21.99
C ASP A 258 11.55 -4.27 23.13
N LYS A 259 11.28 -2.99 22.83
CA LYS A 259 10.74 -2.03 23.81
C LYS A 259 9.37 -2.42 24.32
N LEU A 260 8.52 -3.02 23.48
CA LEU A 260 7.20 -3.51 23.87
C LEU A 260 7.29 -4.76 24.72
N ALA A 261 8.16 -5.71 24.34
CA ALA A 261 8.41 -6.91 25.09
C ALA A 261 8.94 -6.58 26.50
N LEU A 262 9.87 -5.62 26.61
CA LEU A 262 10.39 -5.16 27.89
C LEU A 262 9.29 -4.56 28.79
N ARG A 263 8.32 -3.84 28.21
CA ARG A 263 7.21 -3.23 28.96
C ARG A 263 6.26 -4.26 29.56
N GLU A 264 6.07 -5.39 28.88
CA GLU A 264 5.14 -6.45 29.31
C GLU A 264 5.78 -7.54 30.18
N GLY A 265 7.11 -7.47 30.38
CA GLY A 265 7.85 -8.42 31.20
C GLY A 265 7.76 -9.85 30.64
N ASP A 266 7.31 -10.80 31.46
CA ASP A 266 7.31 -12.23 31.13
C ASP A 266 6.37 -12.58 29.96
N ASN A 267 5.33 -11.77 29.71
CA ASN A 267 4.43 -11.96 28.58
C ASN A 267 4.97 -11.33 27.28
N GLY A 268 6.07 -10.56 27.35
CA GLY A 268 6.59 -9.78 26.24
C GLY A 268 7.10 -10.60 25.06
N LEU A 269 7.51 -11.85 25.28
CA LEU A 269 7.95 -12.76 24.21
C LEU A 269 6.87 -13.00 23.14
N ARG A 270 5.60 -12.72 23.46
CA ARG A 270 4.50 -12.81 22.50
C ARG A 270 4.68 -11.89 21.30
N TRP A 271 5.34 -10.73 21.44
CA TRP A 271 5.55 -9.78 20.34
C TRP A 271 6.42 -10.33 19.21
N PHE A 272 7.36 -11.22 19.54
CA PHE A 272 8.22 -11.87 18.55
C PHE A 272 7.58 -13.15 18.01
N ASN A 273 7.01 -13.99 18.89
CA ASN A 273 6.41 -15.27 18.50
C ASN A 273 5.04 -15.14 17.81
N SER A 274 4.39 -13.97 17.91
CA SER A 274 3.06 -13.70 17.32
C SER A 274 3.05 -13.99 15.82
N MET A 275 4.07 -13.52 15.11
CA MET A 275 4.12 -13.54 13.65
C MET A 275 4.29 -14.97 13.14
N ASP A 276 5.13 -15.77 13.81
CA ASP A 276 5.29 -17.18 13.47
C ASP A 276 4.03 -17.98 13.75
N ARG A 277 3.35 -17.71 14.87
CA ARG A 277 2.06 -18.35 15.17
C ARG A 277 1.00 -17.96 14.13
N LEU A 278 0.92 -16.68 13.77
CA LEU A 278 0.00 -16.22 12.73
C LEU A 278 0.28 -16.92 11.39
N ALA A 279 1.55 -17.01 10.98
CA ALA A 279 1.94 -17.68 9.75
C ALA A 279 1.63 -19.19 9.80
N LEU A 280 2.18 -19.91 10.78
CA LEU A 280 2.17 -21.38 10.83
C LEU A 280 0.84 -21.98 11.30
N GLU A 281 0.10 -21.30 12.18
CA GLU A 281 -1.12 -21.88 12.78
C GLU A 281 -2.39 -21.39 12.08
N VAL A 282 -2.40 -20.17 11.53
CA VAL A 282 -3.61 -19.52 11.02
C VAL A 282 -3.60 -19.42 9.49
N VAL A 283 -2.61 -18.72 8.92
CA VAL A 283 -2.70 -18.28 7.51
C VAL A 283 -2.17 -19.32 6.53
N GLU A 284 -1.01 -19.95 6.79
CA GLU A 284 -0.45 -20.97 5.88
C GLU A 284 -1.33 -22.22 5.79
N PRO A 285 -1.83 -22.83 6.89
CA PRO A 285 -2.70 -23.99 6.80
C PRO A 285 -4.00 -23.69 6.06
N PHE A 286 -4.50 -22.46 6.17
CA PHE A 286 -5.68 -22.03 5.45
C PHE A 286 -5.39 -21.88 3.95
N ALA A 287 -4.28 -21.24 3.58
CA ALA A 287 -3.84 -21.14 2.19
C ALA A 287 -3.58 -22.52 1.54
N VAL A 288 -3.09 -23.50 2.30
CA VAL A 288 -2.96 -24.90 1.84
C VAL A 288 -4.31 -25.51 1.49
N LYS A 289 -5.31 -25.34 2.35
CA LYS A 289 -6.67 -25.85 2.09
C LYS A 289 -7.29 -25.18 0.86
N GLU A 290 -7.12 -23.87 0.71
CA GLU A 290 -7.61 -23.13 -0.46
C GLU A 290 -6.92 -23.58 -1.75
N ALA A 291 -5.59 -23.75 -1.73
CA ALA A 291 -4.85 -24.25 -2.88
C ALA A 291 -5.28 -25.68 -3.27
N GLN A 292 -5.55 -26.55 -2.29
CA GLN A 292 -6.10 -27.88 -2.52
C GLN A 292 -7.53 -27.83 -3.12
N ALA A 293 -8.37 -26.91 -2.67
CA ALA A 293 -9.70 -26.70 -3.23
C ALA A 293 -9.63 -26.22 -4.70
N VAL A 294 -8.70 -25.30 -5.01
CA VAL A 294 -8.46 -24.86 -6.39
C VAL A 294 -7.94 -26.00 -7.27
N ALA A 295 -6.91 -26.71 -6.80
CA ALA A 295 -6.31 -27.86 -7.48
C ALA A 295 -7.36 -28.94 -7.81
N SER A 296 -8.19 -29.31 -6.82
CA SER A 296 -9.25 -30.30 -7.01
C SER A 296 -10.34 -29.84 -7.98
N SER A 297 -10.72 -28.55 -7.95
CA SER A 297 -11.70 -28.01 -8.91
C SER A 297 -11.20 -28.00 -10.36
N LEU A 298 -9.89 -27.95 -10.59
CA LEU A 298 -9.27 -27.93 -11.91
C LEU A 298 -8.76 -29.32 -12.36
N SER A 299 -8.97 -30.36 -11.55
CA SER A 299 -8.44 -31.71 -11.78
C SER A 299 -6.91 -31.73 -12.03
N GLY A 300 -6.17 -30.80 -11.40
CA GLY A 300 -4.74 -30.61 -11.60
C GLY A 300 -3.97 -30.54 -10.29
N SER A 301 -2.68 -30.85 -10.32
CA SER A 301 -1.74 -30.59 -9.24
C SER A 301 -0.41 -30.22 -9.88
N PRO A 302 0.18 -29.04 -9.61
CA PRO A 302 -0.15 -28.05 -8.57
C PRO A 302 -1.26 -27.02 -8.96
N ALA A 303 -1.73 -26.22 -7.99
CA ALA A 303 -2.72 -25.16 -8.23
C ALA A 303 -2.08 -23.94 -8.95
N PRO A 304 -2.71 -23.38 -10.01
CA PRO A 304 -2.20 -22.16 -10.64
C PRO A 304 -2.26 -20.95 -9.71
N LEU A 305 -1.15 -20.23 -9.55
CA LEU A 305 -1.06 -19.07 -8.65
C LEU A 305 -2.08 -17.98 -8.97
N ASP A 306 -2.32 -17.70 -10.26
CA ASP A 306 -3.26 -16.67 -10.68
C ASP A 306 -4.71 -17.01 -10.31
N ILE A 307 -5.14 -18.27 -10.48
CA ILE A 307 -6.47 -18.74 -10.06
C ILE A 307 -6.58 -18.75 -8.53
N PHE A 308 -5.51 -19.17 -7.84
CA PHE A 308 -5.47 -19.11 -6.38
C PHE A 308 -5.67 -17.68 -5.87
N LEU A 309 -4.96 -16.70 -6.44
CA LEU A 309 -5.12 -15.30 -6.04
C LEU A 309 -6.51 -14.75 -6.36
N MET A 310 -7.13 -15.17 -7.47
CA MET A 310 -8.48 -14.72 -7.87
C MET A 310 -9.62 -15.37 -7.06
N ARG A 311 -9.42 -16.56 -6.48
CA ARG A 311 -10.50 -17.32 -5.82
C ARG A 311 -10.31 -17.50 -4.32
N GLY A 312 -9.06 -17.65 -3.86
CA GLY A 312 -8.69 -17.71 -2.44
C GLY A 312 -8.60 -16.32 -1.84
N HIS A 313 -8.03 -16.19 -0.64
CA HIS A 313 -7.88 -14.86 -0.01
C HIS A 313 -6.62 -14.16 -0.53
N THR A 314 -5.45 -14.55 -0.04
CA THR A 314 -4.15 -14.04 -0.52
C THR A 314 -3.07 -15.06 -0.22
N LEU A 315 -1.94 -14.97 -0.93
CA LEU A 315 -0.81 -15.86 -0.64
C LEU A 315 0.00 -15.26 0.53
N PRO A 316 0.08 -15.94 1.69
CA PRO A 316 0.97 -15.52 2.77
C PRO A 316 2.44 -15.63 2.36
N LEU A 317 3.19 -14.57 2.63
CA LEU A 317 4.63 -14.50 2.43
C LEU A 317 5.26 -13.92 3.71
N PRO A 318 5.39 -14.71 4.78
CA PRO A 318 6.02 -14.25 6.01
C PRO A 318 7.48 -13.87 5.75
N TYR A 319 7.91 -12.77 6.37
CA TYR A 319 9.27 -12.24 6.28
C TYR A 319 9.73 -11.98 4.83
N LEU A 320 8.86 -11.39 4.00
CA LEU A 320 9.20 -11.07 2.61
C LEU A 320 10.00 -9.77 2.50
N ARG A 321 9.44 -8.67 2.99
CA ARG A 321 10.02 -7.32 2.86
C ARG A 321 10.31 -6.64 4.19
N SER A 322 9.66 -7.08 5.25
CA SER A 322 9.85 -6.58 6.60
C SER A 322 9.88 -7.79 7.55
N PRO A 323 10.39 -7.62 8.78
CA PRO A 323 10.32 -8.65 9.83
C PRO A 323 8.87 -8.82 10.37
N SER A 324 7.91 -9.02 9.48
CA SER A 324 6.49 -9.22 9.76
C SER A 324 5.80 -10.00 8.62
N MET A 325 4.48 -10.06 8.64
CA MET A 325 3.68 -10.81 7.69
C MET A 325 3.38 -9.98 6.44
N SER A 326 3.72 -10.51 5.26
CA SER A 326 3.33 -9.91 3.98
C SER A 326 2.30 -10.81 3.26
N PHE A 327 1.43 -10.20 2.48
CA PHE A 327 0.39 -10.88 1.71
C PHE A 327 0.50 -10.45 0.24
N LEU A 328 0.64 -11.42 -0.66
CA LEU A 328 0.51 -11.15 -2.10
C LEU A 328 -0.97 -11.10 -2.44
N VAL A 329 -1.43 -9.88 -2.79
CA VAL A 329 -2.85 -9.54 -2.96
C VAL A 329 -3.31 -9.76 -4.39
N HIS A 330 -2.53 -9.24 -5.33
CA HIS A 330 -2.83 -9.32 -6.76
C HIS A 330 -1.54 -9.47 -7.54
N LEU A 331 -1.64 -10.17 -8.66
CA LEU A 331 -0.56 -10.35 -9.60
C LEU A 331 -1.11 -10.27 -11.02
N SER A 332 -0.60 -9.33 -11.81
CA SER A 332 -1.10 -9.08 -13.15
C SER A 332 -0.82 -10.27 -14.06
N PRO A 333 -1.63 -10.51 -15.10
CA PRO A 333 -1.41 -11.63 -16.01
C PRO A 333 0.00 -11.65 -16.63
N LEU A 334 0.55 -10.47 -16.91
CA LEU A 334 1.92 -10.34 -17.42
C LEU A 334 2.96 -10.73 -16.39
N ALA A 335 2.80 -10.28 -15.14
CA ALA A 335 3.70 -10.67 -14.06
C ALA A 335 3.66 -12.19 -13.82
N TYR A 336 2.47 -12.80 -13.87
CA TYR A 336 2.30 -14.23 -13.62
C TYR A 336 3.01 -15.06 -14.67
N LEU A 337 2.78 -14.72 -15.95
CA LEU A 337 3.44 -15.39 -17.06
C LEU A 337 4.95 -15.20 -17.05
N THR A 338 5.44 -14.05 -16.59
CA THR A 338 6.88 -13.77 -16.46
C THR A 338 7.52 -14.64 -15.37
N LEU A 339 6.83 -14.79 -14.23
CA LEU A 339 7.26 -15.71 -13.17
C LEU A 339 7.23 -17.16 -13.63
N LEU A 340 6.17 -17.58 -14.31
CA LEU A 340 5.99 -18.95 -14.81
C LEU A 340 7.06 -19.35 -15.84
N ARG A 341 7.52 -18.41 -16.66
CA ARG A 341 8.58 -18.63 -17.67
C ARG A 341 9.99 -18.56 -17.10
N THR A 342 10.16 -18.10 -15.86
CA THR A 342 11.47 -17.99 -15.24
C THR A 342 11.96 -19.40 -14.86
N PRO A 343 13.13 -19.84 -15.36
CA PRO A 343 13.67 -21.14 -14.98
C PRO A 343 13.98 -21.15 -13.47
N PRO A 344 13.64 -22.24 -12.75
CA PRO A 344 14.02 -22.37 -11.36
C PRO A 344 15.57 -22.39 -11.26
N PRO A 345 16.16 -21.75 -10.23
CA PRO A 345 17.59 -21.86 -9.98
C PRO A 345 17.99 -23.34 -9.77
N PRO A 346 19.21 -23.74 -10.16
CA PRO A 346 19.65 -25.12 -10.06
C PRO A 346 19.68 -25.61 -8.60
N SER A 347 18.72 -26.49 -8.30
CA SER A 347 18.66 -27.48 -7.21
C SER A 347 19.15 -27.06 -5.81
N GLN A 348 18.20 -26.66 -4.97
CA GLN A 348 18.16 -27.15 -3.59
C GLN A 348 17.05 -28.22 -3.49
N PRO A 349 17.26 -29.33 -2.77
CA PRO A 349 16.20 -30.32 -2.56
C PRO A 349 15.02 -29.62 -1.89
N THR A 350 13.84 -29.69 -2.47
CA THR A 350 12.61 -29.17 -1.86
C THR A 350 12.41 -29.88 -0.52
N PRO A 351 12.61 -29.22 0.63
CA PRO A 351 12.13 -29.79 1.88
C PRO A 351 10.60 -29.94 1.75
N LYS A 352 10.03 -30.95 2.40
CA LYS A 352 8.57 -31.11 2.51
C LYS A 352 8.03 -29.94 3.35
N SER A 353 7.88 -28.78 2.73
CA SER A 353 7.42 -27.58 3.40
C SER A 353 5.91 -27.66 3.61
N PRO A 354 5.38 -27.13 4.73
CA PRO A 354 3.93 -27.03 4.97
C PRO A 354 3.23 -26.00 4.07
N LEU A 355 3.90 -25.49 3.04
CA LEU A 355 3.42 -24.45 2.14
C LEU A 355 2.43 -24.99 1.09
N PRO A 356 1.51 -24.15 0.56
CA PRO A 356 0.56 -24.57 -0.46
C PRO A 356 1.25 -25.05 -1.75
N SER A 357 0.69 -26.10 -2.37
CA SER A 357 1.21 -26.65 -3.63
C SER A 357 0.78 -25.78 -4.82
N ILE A 358 1.65 -24.88 -5.24
CA ILE A 358 1.42 -23.90 -6.31
C ILE A 358 2.39 -24.17 -7.48
N ASP A 359 1.96 -23.81 -8.69
CA ASP A 359 2.72 -23.99 -9.95
C ASP A 359 4.06 -23.25 -10.02
N ILE A 360 4.21 -22.16 -9.26
CA ILE A 360 5.45 -21.41 -9.12
C ILE A 360 6.08 -21.69 -7.75
N PRO A 361 7.34 -22.14 -7.68
CA PRO A 361 8.02 -22.35 -6.41
C PRO A 361 8.15 -21.09 -5.56
N PHE A 362 7.96 -21.21 -4.24
CA PHE A 362 8.02 -20.09 -3.30
C PHE A 362 9.34 -19.32 -3.31
N HIS A 363 10.49 -19.98 -3.49
CA HIS A 363 11.78 -19.31 -3.58
C HIS A 363 11.86 -18.39 -4.82
N THR A 364 11.26 -18.80 -5.94
CA THR A 364 11.14 -17.98 -7.15
C THR A 364 10.23 -16.79 -6.92
N ILE A 365 9.11 -16.98 -6.23
CA ILE A 365 8.19 -15.89 -5.86
C ILE A 365 8.91 -14.88 -4.96
N ARG A 366 9.50 -15.34 -3.86
CA ARG A 366 10.21 -14.49 -2.89
C ARG A 366 11.33 -13.70 -3.57
N SER A 367 12.25 -14.39 -4.24
CA SER A 367 13.39 -13.75 -4.91
C SER A 367 13.01 -12.76 -6.01
N ARG A 368 11.82 -12.86 -6.61
CA ARG A 368 11.34 -11.92 -7.63
C ARG A 368 10.58 -10.74 -7.03
N LEU A 369 9.79 -10.98 -5.99
CA LEU A 369 9.02 -9.93 -5.33
C LEU A 369 9.88 -9.01 -4.45
N THR A 370 11.07 -9.46 -4.03
CA THR A 370 12.06 -8.67 -3.28
C THR A 370 13.08 -7.93 -4.16
N LYS A 371 13.15 -8.26 -5.46
CA LYS A 371 14.05 -7.56 -6.40
C LYS A 371 13.65 -6.10 -6.60
N HIS A 372 14.66 -5.25 -6.73
CA HIS A 372 14.53 -3.83 -7.04
C HIS A 372 15.08 -3.55 -8.46
N PRO A 373 14.41 -2.73 -9.29
CA PRO A 373 13.08 -2.14 -9.06
C PRO A 373 12.00 -3.22 -9.01
N HIS A 374 10.92 -2.91 -8.30
CA HIS A 374 9.84 -3.87 -8.09
C HIS A 374 9.21 -4.33 -9.41
N HIS A 375 8.76 -5.59 -9.43
CA HIS A 375 8.08 -6.13 -10.58
C HIS A 375 6.75 -5.38 -10.81
N PRO A 376 6.54 -4.74 -11.98
CA PRO A 376 5.28 -4.07 -12.26
C PRO A 376 4.12 -5.08 -12.25
N GLY A 377 2.97 -4.67 -11.72
CA GLY A 377 1.76 -5.49 -11.64
C GLY A 377 1.72 -6.50 -10.48
N ALA A 378 2.55 -6.35 -9.45
CA ALA A 378 2.42 -7.12 -8.21
C ALA A 378 2.03 -6.21 -7.03
N THR A 379 0.91 -6.51 -6.37
CA THR A 379 0.44 -5.77 -5.18
C THR A 379 0.69 -6.59 -3.93
N ILE A 380 1.44 -6.02 -2.99
CA ILE A 380 1.78 -6.64 -1.70
C ILE A 380 1.31 -5.74 -0.58
N ALA A 381 0.69 -6.34 0.42
CA ALA A 381 0.32 -5.67 1.66
C ALA A 381 1.15 -6.25 2.81
N THR A 382 1.71 -5.38 3.65
CA THR A 382 2.57 -5.79 4.76
C THR A 382 1.93 -5.36 6.07
N LEU A 383 1.77 -6.31 7.00
CA LEU A 383 1.32 -6.02 8.35
C LEU A 383 2.49 -5.37 9.13
N VAL A 384 2.26 -4.22 9.75
CA VAL A 384 3.30 -3.45 10.45
C VAL A 384 2.72 -2.85 11.73
N LEU A 385 3.47 -2.96 12.83
CA LEU A 385 3.15 -2.27 14.07
C LEU A 385 3.65 -0.83 14.06
N ALA A 386 2.74 0.13 14.18
CA ALA A 386 3.05 1.56 14.20
C ALA A 386 2.54 2.25 15.47
N THR A 387 3.19 3.36 15.84
CA THR A 387 2.72 4.25 16.90
C THR A 387 1.49 5.02 16.42
N ALA A 388 0.44 5.03 17.22
CA ALA A 388 -0.76 5.86 17.04
C ALA A 388 -0.78 6.98 18.08
N SER A 389 -0.96 8.21 17.61
CA SER A 389 -1.15 9.39 18.46
C SER A 389 -2.57 9.54 19.00
N THR A 390 -3.52 8.69 18.60
CA THR A 390 -4.93 8.78 19.01
C THR A 390 -5.55 7.40 19.25
N PRO A 391 -6.25 7.21 20.38
CA PRO A 391 -7.08 6.01 20.58
C PRO A 391 -8.24 6.01 19.57
N SER A 392 -8.57 4.83 19.03
CA SER A 392 -9.72 4.66 18.13
C SER A 392 -11.01 4.73 18.96
N PRO A 393 -12.06 5.44 18.51
CA PRO A 393 -13.33 5.53 19.26
C PRO A 393 -14.08 4.18 19.36
N THR A 394 -13.68 3.16 18.60
CA THR A 394 -14.39 1.87 18.50
C THR A 394 -13.91 0.77 19.45
N ASP A 395 -12.86 0.99 20.24
CA ASP A 395 -12.28 -0.03 21.13
C ASP A 395 -13.25 -0.49 22.26
N SER A 396 -14.40 0.17 22.41
CA SER A 396 -15.29 -0.01 23.57
C SER A 396 -16.47 -0.97 23.37
N LEU A 397 -16.81 -1.39 22.13
CA LEU A 397 -18.11 -2.05 21.87
C LEU A 397 -18.05 -3.48 21.34
N GLY A 398 -16.89 -4.03 20.95
CA GLY A 398 -16.76 -5.46 20.57
C GLY A 398 -17.64 -5.92 19.39
N MET A 399 -18.23 -5.01 18.62
CA MET A 399 -19.19 -5.30 17.53
C MET A 399 -18.51 -5.53 16.17
N HIS A 400 -17.35 -6.20 16.14
CA HIS A 400 -16.58 -6.46 14.91
C HIS A 400 -17.19 -7.56 14.03
N SER A 401 -18.23 -8.25 14.51
CA SER A 401 -18.88 -9.38 13.83
C SER A 401 -19.98 -8.97 12.83
N LEU A 402 -20.20 -7.68 12.58
CA LEU A 402 -21.25 -7.19 11.68
C LEU A 402 -20.81 -7.05 10.21
N ALA A 403 -19.52 -7.18 9.92
CA ALA A 403 -19.03 -7.09 8.54
C ALA A 403 -19.42 -8.34 7.72
N SER A 404 -19.93 -8.14 6.50
CA SER A 404 -20.37 -9.20 5.58
C SER A 404 -19.24 -9.90 4.81
N ARG A 405 -18.01 -9.38 4.90
CA ARG A 405 -16.77 -9.96 4.35
C ARG A 405 -15.82 -10.34 5.50
N PRO A 406 -14.96 -11.37 5.35
CA PRO A 406 -14.58 -12.06 4.09
C PRO A 406 -15.58 -13.13 3.62
N VAL A 407 -15.54 -13.46 2.32
CA VAL A 407 -16.38 -14.51 1.71
C VAL A 407 -15.57 -15.79 1.51
N HIS A 408 -15.76 -16.77 2.39
CA HIS A 408 -15.08 -18.06 2.31
C HIS A 408 -15.73 -19.01 1.27
N THR A 409 -15.51 -18.74 -0.02
CA THR A 409 -16.13 -19.53 -1.11
C THR A 409 -15.50 -20.92 -1.30
N LEU A 410 -14.19 -21.06 -1.10
CA LEU A 410 -13.44 -22.29 -1.40
C LEU A 410 -13.45 -23.34 -0.28
N THR A 411 -13.51 -22.90 0.98
CA THR A 411 -13.43 -23.77 2.16
C THR A 411 -14.55 -23.43 3.16
N PRO A 412 -15.81 -23.79 2.88
CA PRO A 412 -16.95 -23.42 3.72
C PRO A 412 -17.03 -24.18 5.05
N MET A 413 -16.23 -25.24 5.27
CA MET A 413 -16.46 -26.17 6.39
C MET A 413 -15.87 -25.75 7.74
N THR A 414 -15.03 -24.73 7.82
CA THR A 414 -14.65 -24.13 9.12
C THR A 414 -14.07 -22.74 8.87
N PRO A 415 -14.68 -21.65 9.38
CA PRO A 415 -14.00 -20.37 9.38
C PRO A 415 -12.68 -20.54 10.16
N PRO A 416 -11.58 -19.97 9.68
CA PRO A 416 -10.32 -19.98 10.40
C PRO A 416 -10.48 -19.37 11.80
N PRO A 417 -9.64 -19.77 12.76
CA PRO A 417 -9.71 -19.25 14.13
C PRO A 417 -9.57 -17.73 14.13
N ASP A 418 -10.39 -17.07 14.95
CA ASP A 418 -10.35 -15.62 15.13
C ASP A 418 -9.05 -15.22 15.83
N TYR A 419 -8.03 -14.93 15.02
CA TYR A 419 -6.77 -14.38 15.50
C TYR A 419 -6.90 -12.87 15.67
N HIS A 420 -6.96 -12.44 16.93
CA HIS A 420 -6.88 -11.04 17.31
C HIS A 420 -5.42 -10.64 17.50
N PHE A 421 -5.05 -9.51 16.91
CA PHE A 421 -3.73 -8.94 17.11
C PHE A 421 -3.59 -8.39 18.52
N PHE A 422 -2.36 -8.36 19.04
CA PHE A 422 -2.11 -7.83 20.37
C PHE A 422 -2.32 -6.31 20.40
N GLU A 423 -3.14 -5.86 21.35
CA GLU A 423 -3.33 -4.45 21.66
C GLU A 423 -2.47 -4.06 22.87
N THR A 424 -1.84 -2.89 22.78
CA THR A 424 -1.15 -2.29 23.92
C THR A 424 -2.17 -1.50 24.75
N THR A 425 -2.70 -2.10 25.82
CA THR A 425 -3.44 -1.36 26.83
C THR A 425 -2.44 -0.84 27.88
N ASP A 426 -2.07 0.43 27.77
CA ASP A 426 -1.27 1.05 28.84
C ASP A 426 -2.12 1.09 30.12
N PRO A 427 -1.61 0.58 31.26
CA PRO A 427 -2.30 0.75 32.54
C PRO A 427 -2.36 2.24 32.91
N PRO A 428 -3.49 2.73 33.46
CA PRO A 428 -3.63 4.13 33.84
C PRO A 428 -2.56 4.51 34.87
N GLY A 429 -1.67 5.45 34.51
CA GLY A 429 -0.60 5.97 35.39
C GLY A 429 0.84 5.70 34.94
N SER A 430 1.07 5.02 33.81
CA SER A 430 2.43 4.85 33.24
C SER A 430 3.03 6.19 32.74
N PRO A 431 4.35 6.44 32.88
CA PRO A 431 5.02 7.62 32.33
C PRO A 431 4.98 7.70 30.79
N THR A 432 4.49 6.67 30.09
CA THR A 432 4.23 6.65 28.65
C THR A 432 2.75 6.68 28.30
N ALA A 433 1.86 6.99 29.25
CA ALA A 433 0.43 7.18 29.02
C ALA A 433 0.20 8.22 27.91
N GLY A 434 0.06 7.75 26.66
CA GLY A 434 -0.04 8.61 25.49
C GLY A 434 0.47 8.01 24.16
N THR A 435 1.32 6.96 24.18
CA THR A 435 1.73 6.28 22.93
C THR A 435 1.02 4.95 22.77
N ALA A 436 -0.12 4.95 22.07
CA ALA A 436 -0.79 3.72 21.68
C ALA A 436 -0.04 3.08 20.49
N TYR A 437 -0.01 1.75 20.41
CA TYR A 437 0.47 1.04 19.22
C TYR A 437 -0.72 0.38 18.53
N ARG A 438 -0.72 0.42 17.20
CA ARG A 438 -1.75 -0.21 16.36
C ARG A 438 -1.13 -0.99 15.22
N TRP A 439 -1.77 -2.09 14.88
CA TRP A 439 -1.43 -2.86 13.69
C TRP A 439 -1.99 -2.14 12.47
N LEU A 440 -1.13 -1.93 11.48
CA LEU A 440 -1.46 -1.31 10.21
C LEU A 440 -1.18 -2.30 9.09
N LEU A 441 -2.08 -2.37 8.12
CA LEU A 441 -1.84 -2.99 6.83
C LEU A 441 -1.31 -1.91 5.87
N ASP A 442 -0.04 -2.01 5.51
CA ASP A 442 0.69 -1.04 4.67
C ASP A 442 0.80 -1.54 3.21
N PHE A 443 0.31 -0.75 2.26
CA PHE A 443 0.40 -0.97 0.82
C PHE A 443 1.50 -0.13 0.15
N THR A 444 2.17 0.73 0.91
CA THR A 444 3.22 1.63 0.41
C THR A 444 4.62 1.07 0.56
N ASP A 445 4.79 -0.03 1.30
CA ASP A 445 6.11 -0.56 1.68
C ASP A 445 6.97 0.53 2.35
N ASP A 446 6.38 1.15 3.39
CA ASP A 446 6.97 2.25 4.13
C ASP A 446 7.29 3.51 3.30
N GLY A 447 6.37 3.85 2.39
CA GLY A 447 6.48 5.02 1.52
C GLY A 447 7.32 4.82 0.25
N SER A 448 7.81 3.61 -0.01
CA SER A 448 8.49 3.27 -1.26
C SER A 448 7.56 3.34 -2.49
N HIS A 449 6.25 3.18 -2.26
CA HIS A 449 5.21 3.21 -3.29
C HIS A 449 4.12 4.23 -2.92
N ARG A 450 3.39 4.71 -3.94
CA ARG A 450 2.28 5.64 -3.77
C ARG A 450 1.00 5.00 -3.18
N GLY A 451 0.98 3.67 -2.99
CA GLY A 451 -0.21 2.92 -2.58
C GLY A 451 -1.06 2.44 -3.76
N VAL A 452 -2.29 2.00 -3.49
CA VAL A 452 -3.22 1.47 -4.50
C VAL A 452 -4.29 2.50 -4.82
N VAL A 453 -4.54 2.79 -6.10
CA VAL A 453 -5.66 3.65 -6.51
C VAL A 453 -6.97 2.91 -6.28
N MET A 454 -7.84 3.51 -5.46
CA MET A 454 -9.15 2.99 -5.09
C MET A 454 -10.25 3.96 -5.50
N SER A 455 -11.41 3.41 -5.85
CA SER A 455 -12.66 4.15 -5.96
C SER A 455 -13.23 4.49 -4.58
N GLN A 456 -14.01 5.57 -4.48
CA GLN A 456 -14.59 6.03 -3.22
C GLN A 456 -15.48 4.97 -2.54
N SER A 457 -16.28 4.25 -3.31
CA SER A 457 -17.17 3.19 -2.84
C SER A 457 -16.41 2.06 -2.20
N ARG A 458 -15.28 1.64 -2.78
CA ARG A 458 -14.39 0.62 -2.18
C ARG A 458 -13.69 1.13 -0.93
N MET A 459 -13.37 2.41 -0.88
CA MET A 459 -12.83 3.03 0.35
C MET A 459 -13.87 3.04 1.47
N ARG A 460 -15.14 3.29 1.17
CA ARG A 460 -16.24 3.18 2.14
C ARG A 460 -16.46 1.73 2.58
N GLU A 461 -16.34 0.76 1.68
CA GLU A 461 -16.45 -0.66 2.03
C GLU A 461 -15.31 -1.10 2.97
N ILE A 462 -14.09 -0.58 2.77
CA ILE A 462 -12.98 -0.77 3.72
C ILE A 462 -13.32 -0.10 5.06
N GLU A 463 -13.89 1.10 5.04
CA GLU A 463 -14.30 1.80 6.26
C GLU A 463 -15.36 1.02 7.05
N THR A 464 -16.35 0.39 6.41
CA THR A 464 -17.36 -0.41 7.12
C THR A 464 -16.77 -1.67 7.76
N ILE A 465 -15.69 -2.23 7.21
CA ILE A 465 -14.97 -3.37 7.81
C ILE A 465 -14.17 -2.92 9.06
N VAL A 466 -13.52 -1.76 8.98
CA VAL A 466 -12.69 -1.22 10.07
C VAL A 466 -13.56 -0.60 11.18
N ASN A 467 -14.60 0.14 10.80
CA ASN A 467 -15.57 0.78 11.68
C ASN A 467 -17.02 0.49 11.22
N PRO A 468 -17.62 -0.64 11.66
CA PRO A 468 -18.97 -1.01 11.27
C PRO A 468 -20.04 -0.02 11.73
N LEU A 469 -19.75 0.83 12.72
CA LEU A 469 -20.68 1.83 13.25
C LEU A 469 -20.56 3.20 12.56
N SER A 470 -19.50 3.47 11.77
CA SER A 470 -19.37 4.70 10.96
C SER A 470 -20.59 4.95 10.07
N GLY A 471 -21.22 3.88 9.59
CA GLY A 471 -22.36 3.97 8.65
C GLY A 471 -23.69 4.39 9.29
N ILE A 472 -23.86 4.26 10.61
CA ILE A 472 -25.14 4.52 11.28
C ILE A 472 -25.39 6.03 11.39
N ASP A 473 -24.34 6.83 11.65
CA ASP A 473 -24.42 8.29 11.72
C ASP A 473 -24.35 8.96 10.33
N ALA A 474 -23.85 8.24 9.31
CA ALA A 474 -23.79 8.67 7.91
C ALA A 474 -25.10 8.46 7.11
N SER A 475 -26.19 8.06 7.79
CA SER A 475 -27.55 8.14 7.24
C SER A 475 -27.99 9.59 6.99
N SER A 476 -27.24 10.58 7.49
CA SER A 476 -27.24 11.93 6.93
C SER A 476 -26.46 11.92 5.62
N ASN A 477 -27.19 12.18 4.53
CA ASN A 477 -26.74 12.30 3.14
C ASN A 477 -25.80 13.51 2.95
N VAL A 478 -24.76 13.63 3.78
CA VAL A 478 -23.70 14.63 3.64
C VAL A 478 -22.66 13.98 2.73
N PRO A 479 -22.63 14.29 1.42
CA PRO A 479 -21.50 13.90 0.61
C PRO A 479 -20.26 14.46 1.28
N LEU A 480 -19.28 13.61 1.61
CA LEU A 480 -17.92 14.07 1.80
C LEU A 480 -17.64 14.96 0.58
N MET A 481 -17.50 16.26 0.80
CA MET A 481 -17.23 17.20 -0.29
C MET A 481 -16.04 16.63 -1.07
N GLY A 482 -16.29 16.22 -2.31
CA GLY A 482 -15.24 15.88 -3.25
C GLY A 482 -14.51 17.17 -3.57
N PHE A 483 -13.55 17.55 -2.73
CA PHE A 483 -12.68 18.67 -2.99
C PHE A 483 -11.78 18.30 -4.17
N GLY A 484 -12.22 18.66 -5.38
CA GLY A 484 -11.36 18.98 -6.52
C GLY A 484 -10.57 17.83 -7.16
N MET A 485 -10.89 16.56 -6.92
CA MET A 485 -10.16 15.45 -7.53
C MET A 485 -11.02 14.75 -8.57
N GLY A 486 -10.45 14.54 -9.76
CA GLY A 486 -11.08 13.85 -10.88
C GLY A 486 -11.45 12.39 -10.56
N SER A 487 -11.94 11.70 -11.57
CA SER A 487 -12.32 10.29 -11.43
C SER A 487 -11.14 9.45 -10.91
N TRP A 488 -11.42 8.35 -10.22
CA TRP A 488 -10.35 7.41 -9.84
C TRP A 488 -9.59 6.86 -11.07
N VAL A 489 -10.23 6.84 -12.25
CA VAL A 489 -9.57 6.52 -13.51
C VAL A 489 -8.56 7.60 -13.90
N ASP A 490 -8.87 8.89 -13.67
CA ASP A 490 -7.93 9.99 -13.91
C ASP A 490 -6.70 9.87 -13.01
N LEU A 491 -6.90 9.52 -11.74
CA LEU A 491 -5.82 9.29 -10.79
C LEU A 491 -4.93 8.10 -11.18
N LEU A 492 -5.54 7.04 -11.76
CA LEU A 492 -4.84 5.85 -12.23
C LEU A 492 -4.01 6.12 -13.50
N LEU A 493 -4.61 6.79 -14.49
CA LEU A 493 -3.99 7.02 -15.80
C LEU A 493 -3.05 8.22 -15.83
N ASN A 494 -3.36 9.28 -15.06
CA ASN A 494 -2.63 10.54 -15.03
C ASN A 494 -2.19 10.93 -13.60
N PRO A 495 -1.31 10.15 -12.95
CA PRO A 495 -0.95 10.33 -11.54
C PRO A 495 -0.16 11.62 -11.23
N ASN A 496 0.27 12.36 -12.26
CA ASN A 496 0.99 13.64 -12.13
C ASN A 496 0.22 14.82 -12.76
N GLY A 497 -0.96 14.58 -13.36
CA GLY A 497 -1.74 15.59 -14.06
C GLY A 497 -2.68 16.33 -13.11
N SER A 498 -2.33 17.57 -12.75
CA SER A 498 -3.03 18.33 -11.71
C SER A 498 -4.19 19.22 -12.19
N SER A 499 -4.70 19.08 -13.43
CA SER A 499 -5.66 20.10 -13.93
C SER A 499 -6.69 19.72 -15.01
N MET A 500 -6.75 18.48 -15.50
CA MET A 500 -7.71 18.12 -16.56
C MET A 500 -8.52 16.90 -16.12
N GLN A 501 -9.73 17.13 -15.59
CA GLN A 501 -10.74 16.09 -15.51
C GLN A 501 -11.09 15.70 -16.95
N SER A 502 -10.81 14.45 -17.33
CA SER A 502 -11.15 13.97 -18.65
C SER A 502 -12.42 13.14 -18.57
N GLU A 503 -13.48 13.57 -19.25
CA GLU A 503 -14.71 12.80 -19.32
C GLU A 503 -14.49 11.47 -20.08
N ARG A 504 -13.53 11.45 -21.02
CA ARG A 504 -13.31 10.30 -21.90
C ARG A 504 -11.84 10.05 -22.26
N TYR A 505 -11.49 8.78 -22.36
CA TYR A 505 -10.19 8.32 -22.82
C TYR A 505 -10.34 7.46 -24.07
N THR A 506 -9.38 7.59 -24.99
CA THR A 506 -9.33 6.77 -26.20
C THR A 506 -8.04 5.97 -26.25
N ALA A 507 -8.11 4.75 -26.77
CA ALA A 507 -6.95 3.90 -27.01
C ALA A 507 -7.16 3.07 -28.28
N LEU A 508 -6.07 2.77 -28.98
CA LEU A 508 -6.09 1.86 -30.13
C LEU A 508 -5.53 0.50 -29.71
N TYR A 509 -6.39 -0.52 -29.70
CA TYR A 509 -5.99 -1.89 -29.42
C TYR A 509 -5.72 -2.64 -30.73
N VAL A 510 -4.49 -3.14 -30.89
CA VAL A 510 -4.08 -3.94 -32.03
C VAL A 510 -3.84 -5.37 -31.57
N SER A 511 -4.52 -6.33 -32.22
CA SER A 511 -4.34 -7.74 -31.94
C SER A 511 -2.90 -8.16 -32.28
N PRO A 512 -2.14 -8.84 -31.39
CA PRO A 512 -0.78 -9.28 -31.69
C PRO A 512 -0.67 -10.20 -32.91
N ASN A 513 -1.74 -10.93 -33.21
CA ASN A 513 -1.81 -11.87 -34.32
C ASN A 513 -2.64 -11.31 -35.50
N SER A 514 -3.02 -10.03 -35.47
CA SER A 514 -3.85 -9.37 -36.49
C SER A 514 -5.13 -10.14 -36.85
N VAL A 515 -5.73 -10.82 -35.87
CA VAL A 515 -6.86 -11.75 -36.09
C VAL A 515 -8.18 -11.03 -36.39
N HIS A 516 -8.29 -9.78 -35.96
CA HIS A 516 -9.41 -8.89 -36.21
C HIS A 516 -8.86 -7.48 -36.50
N PRO A 517 -9.65 -6.59 -37.13
CA PRO A 517 -9.26 -5.19 -37.28
C PRO A 517 -8.95 -4.53 -35.93
N PRO A 518 -8.10 -3.47 -35.90
CA PRO A 518 -7.84 -2.69 -34.70
C PRO A 518 -9.14 -2.21 -34.03
N LEU A 519 -9.18 -2.25 -32.70
CA LEU A 519 -10.31 -1.77 -31.91
C LEU A 519 -10.01 -0.33 -31.45
N GLN A 520 -10.93 0.59 -31.75
CA GLN A 520 -10.89 1.94 -31.20
C GLN A 520 -11.67 1.94 -29.89
N LEU A 521 -10.95 1.83 -28.78
CA LEU A 521 -11.51 1.79 -27.44
C LEU A 521 -11.83 3.20 -26.97
N ARG A 522 -13.04 3.40 -26.42
CA ARG A 522 -13.50 4.65 -25.79
C ARG A 522 -13.95 4.35 -24.37
N LEU A 523 -13.20 4.81 -23.38
CA LEU A 523 -13.50 4.63 -21.97
C LEU A 523 -14.17 5.90 -21.44
N SER A 524 -15.40 5.75 -20.95
CA SER A 524 -16.09 6.82 -20.20
C SER A 524 -15.61 6.81 -18.75
N SER A 525 -15.09 7.95 -18.29
CA SER A 525 -14.62 8.09 -16.91
C SER A 525 -15.81 8.02 -15.95
N PRO A 526 -15.81 7.17 -14.91
CA PRO A 526 -16.91 7.10 -13.95
C PRO A 526 -16.93 8.35 -13.07
N ASP A 527 -18.13 8.82 -12.71
CA ASP A 527 -18.38 9.97 -11.82
C ASP A 527 -18.11 9.65 -10.35
N GLU A 528 -16.96 9.04 -10.06
CA GLU A 528 -16.57 8.59 -8.73
C GLU A 528 -15.13 9.02 -8.41
N PRO A 529 -14.88 9.73 -7.30
CA PRO A 529 -13.57 10.25 -6.99
C PRO A 529 -12.58 9.14 -6.61
N GLY A 530 -11.31 9.36 -6.93
CA GLY A 530 -10.21 8.45 -6.61
C GLY A 530 -9.44 8.80 -5.35
N LEU A 531 -9.01 7.76 -4.64
CA LEU A 531 -8.19 7.86 -3.44
C LEU A 531 -7.01 6.89 -3.52
N LEU A 532 -5.85 7.27 -2.97
CA LEU A 532 -4.70 6.39 -2.82
C LEU A 532 -4.77 5.68 -1.46
N LEU A 533 -4.93 4.36 -1.48
CA LEU A 533 -4.89 3.55 -0.28
C LEU A 533 -3.44 3.27 0.13
N GLU A 534 -3.05 3.80 1.29
CA GLU A 534 -1.68 3.69 1.81
C GLU A 534 -1.60 2.76 3.02
N ARG A 535 -2.26 3.12 4.14
CA ARG A 535 -2.16 2.39 5.41
C ARG A 535 -3.52 2.28 6.11
N ILE A 536 -3.88 1.08 6.56
CA ILE A 536 -5.18 0.82 7.19
C ILE A 536 -5.00 0.19 8.57
N PRO A 537 -5.63 0.72 9.64
CA PRO A 537 -5.61 0.07 10.94
C PRO A 537 -6.43 -1.21 10.95
N VAL A 538 -5.87 -2.27 11.53
CA VAL A 538 -6.50 -3.59 11.62
C VAL A 538 -6.33 -4.16 13.03
N GLN A 539 -7.32 -4.94 13.49
CA GLN A 539 -7.35 -5.53 14.84
C GLN A 539 -7.37 -7.07 14.80
N ASN A 540 -7.81 -7.67 13.70
CA ASN A 540 -7.88 -9.11 13.55
C ASN A 540 -7.64 -9.56 12.11
N ILE A 541 -7.41 -10.86 11.92
CA ILE A 541 -7.14 -11.45 10.61
C ILE A 541 -8.35 -11.40 9.66
N LYS A 542 -9.59 -11.42 10.19
CA LYS A 542 -10.81 -11.30 9.37
C LYS A 542 -10.89 -9.95 8.68
N GLN A 543 -10.57 -8.86 9.38
CA GLN A 543 -10.49 -7.51 8.81
C GLN A 543 -9.43 -7.46 7.71
N VAL A 544 -8.25 -8.04 7.97
CA VAL A 544 -7.18 -8.13 6.95
C VAL A 544 -7.70 -8.82 5.69
N TRP A 545 -8.31 -10.00 5.81
CA TRP A 545 -8.86 -10.70 4.65
C TRP A 545 -9.96 -9.92 3.93
N GLY A 546 -10.93 -9.36 4.65
CA GLY A 546 -12.01 -8.57 4.04
C GLY A 546 -11.48 -7.35 3.28
N ILE A 547 -10.48 -6.65 3.83
CA ILE A 547 -9.80 -5.54 3.15
C ILE A 547 -9.06 -6.04 1.91
N LEU A 548 -8.32 -7.14 2.02
CA LEU A 548 -7.53 -7.67 0.92
C LEU A 548 -8.40 -8.15 -0.25
N GLU A 549 -9.60 -8.69 0.00
CA GLU A 549 -10.57 -9.01 -1.05
C GLU A 549 -10.98 -7.78 -1.86
N ILE A 550 -11.31 -6.68 -1.17
CA ILE A 550 -11.72 -5.42 -1.80
C ILE A 550 -10.58 -4.84 -2.64
N VAL A 551 -9.37 -4.82 -2.09
CA VAL A 551 -8.17 -4.31 -2.78
C VAL A 551 -7.84 -5.17 -3.98
N ARG A 552 -7.93 -6.50 -3.87
CA ARG A 552 -7.70 -7.42 -4.98
C ARG A 552 -8.66 -7.16 -6.14
N GLU A 553 -9.94 -7.00 -5.86
CA GLU A 553 -10.96 -6.69 -6.87
C GLU A 553 -10.68 -5.36 -7.57
N GLN A 554 -10.25 -4.32 -6.84
CA GLN A 554 -9.85 -3.05 -7.42
C GLN A 554 -8.54 -3.18 -8.23
N CYS A 555 -7.55 -3.95 -7.75
CA CYS A 555 -6.32 -4.21 -8.50
C CYS A 555 -6.60 -4.93 -9.82
N TRP A 556 -7.52 -5.91 -9.82
CA TRP A 556 -7.96 -6.57 -11.05
C TRP A 556 -8.52 -5.58 -12.06
N LEU A 557 -9.36 -4.63 -11.61
CA LEU A 557 -9.91 -3.58 -12.46
C LEU A 557 -8.83 -2.60 -12.95
N ASN A 558 -7.95 -2.15 -12.06
CA ASN A 558 -6.85 -1.24 -12.38
C ASN A 558 -5.93 -1.84 -13.45
N GLU A 559 -5.56 -3.12 -13.32
CA GLU A 559 -4.69 -3.80 -14.29
C GLU A 559 -5.35 -3.98 -15.66
N ILE A 560 -6.66 -4.22 -15.73
CA ILE A 560 -7.37 -4.27 -17.03
C ILE A 560 -7.31 -2.92 -17.72
N ILE A 561 -7.56 -1.83 -16.99
CA ILE A 561 -7.50 -0.47 -17.55
C ILE A 561 -6.07 -0.13 -17.96
N CYS A 562 -5.07 -0.38 -17.10
CA CYS A 562 -3.66 -0.17 -17.40
C CYS A 562 -3.11 -1.06 -18.54
N GLY A 563 -3.86 -2.07 -18.98
CA GLY A 563 -3.50 -2.95 -20.09
C GLY A 563 -3.41 -2.24 -21.45
N CYS A 564 -3.91 -1.01 -21.58
CA CYS A 564 -3.79 -0.17 -22.77
C CYS A 564 -3.17 1.20 -22.45
N LYS A 565 -2.52 1.81 -23.46
CA LYS A 565 -2.05 3.19 -23.40
C LYS A 565 -3.20 4.13 -23.76
N TRP A 566 -3.79 4.74 -22.75
CA TRP A 566 -4.91 5.67 -22.91
C TRP A 566 -4.42 7.09 -23.20
N VAL A 567 -5.15 7.79 -24.06
CA VAL A 567 -4.95 9.20 -24.39
C VAL A 567 -6.25 9.95 -24.14
N VAL A 568 -6.17 11.15 -23.57
CA VAL A 568 -7.32 12.02 -23.32
C VAL A 568 -7.98 12.39 -24.65
N GLU A 569 -9.30 12.17 -24.75
CA GLU A 569 -10.06 12.52 -25.96
C GLU A 569 -9.95 14.04 -26.23
N GLY A 570 -9.54 14.43 -27.43
CA GLY A 570 -9.35 15.84 -27.80
C GLY A 570 -7.98 16.44 -27.44
N SER A 571 -7.09 15.70 -26.75
CA SER A 571 -5.68 16.08 -26.68
C SER A 571 -5.06 15.88 -28.08
N GLY A 572 -4.67 16.97 -28.74
CA GLY A 572 -4.19 16.97 -30.14
C GLY A 572 -2.88 16.21 -30.40
N ASN A 573 -2.47 15.28 -29.52
CA ASN A 573 -1.36 14.37 -29.76
C ASN A 573 -1.85 13.18 -30.60
N SER A 574 -1.90 13.38 -31.91
CA SER A 574 -2.06 12.29 -32.87
C SER A 574 -0.77 11.46 -32.98
N ASP A 575 -0.50 10.62 -31.98
CA ASP A 575 0.38 9.45 -32.14
C ASP A 575 -0.40 8.23 -32.68
N ALA A 576 -1.68 8.41 -32.99
CA ALA A 576 -2.40 7.49 -33.85
C ALA A 576 -1.91 7.69 -35.29
N VAL A 577 -1.45 6.61 -35.91
CA VAL A 577 -1.26 6.39 -37.36
C VAL A 577 -1.99 7.46 -38.19
N PRO A 578 -1.31 8.13 -39.14
CA PRO A 578 -1.91 9.20 -39.93
C PRO A 578 -3.29 8.77 -40.39
N ASP A 579 -4.27 9.62 -40.13
CA ASP A 579 -5.57 9.50 -40.75
C ASP A 579 -5.34 9.49 -42.27
N ASP A 580 -5.38 8.30 -42.87
CA ASP A 580 -5.70 8.09 -44.29
C ASP A 580 -7.16 8.48 -44.53
N GLU A 581 -7.56 9.67 -44.09
CA GLU A 581 -8.77 10.36 -44.52
C GLU A 581 -8.65 10.82 -45.99
N ASN A 582 -7.50 10.57 -46.63
CA ASN A 582 -7.19 10.95 -48.02
C ASN A 582 -6.97 9.76 -48.98
N GLU A 583 -7.46 8.55 -48.69
CA GLU A 583 -7.57 7.50 -49.72
C GLU A 583 -8.95 7.56 -50.38
N ASP A 584 -8.96 7.82 -51.69
CA ASP A 584 -10.16 7.88 -52.53
C ASP A 584 -10.99 6.59 -52.42
N VAL A 585 -12.23 6.71 -51.93
CA VAL A 585 -13.20 5.60 -51.83
C VAL A 585 -13.51 5.09 -53.24
N ASN A 586 -13.15 3.84 -53.53
CA ASN A 586 -13.32 3.24 -54.86
C ASN A 586 -14.66 2.50 -54.99
N GLU A 587 -15.16 2.31 -56.21
CA GLU A 587 -16.40 1.56 -56.50
C GLU A 587 -16.35 0.11 -55.99
N THR A 588 -15.15 -0.44 -55.86
CA THR A 588 -14.87 -1.75 -55.22
C THR A 588 -15.23 -1.78 -53.74
N ASP A 589 -15.05 -0.66 -53.02
CA ASP A 589 -15.40 -0.54 -51.61
C ASP A 589 -16.93 -0.50 -51.45
N LEU A 590 -17.61 0.17 -52.37
CA LEU A 590 -19.07 0.23 -52.41
C LEU A 590 -19.68 -1.15 -52.73
N GLN A 591 -19.06 -1.92 -53.62
CA GLN A 591 -19.46 -3.30 -53.89
C GLN A 591 -19.14 -4.25 -52.71
N ALA A 592 -18.07 -4.02 -51.96
CA ALA A 592 -17.75 -4.75 -50.73
C ALA A 592 -18.73 -4.44 -49.57
N ILE A 593 -19.22 -3.19 -49.50
CA ILE A 593 -20.28 -2.79 -48.56
C ILE A 593 -21.59 -3.50 -48.91
N LEU A 594 -21.98 -3.49 -50.20
CA LEU A 594 -23.23 -4.09 -50.66
C LEU A 594 -23.23 -5.63 -50.56
N THR A 595 -22.07 -6.27 -50.69
CA THR A 595 -21.92 -7.74 -50.55
C THR A 595 -21.65 -8.19 -49.11
N GLY A 596 -21.50 -7.25 -48.16
CA GLY A 596 -21.19 -7.55 -46.76
C GLY A 596 -19.78 -8.10 -46.54
N SER A 597 -18.87 -7.99 -47.51
CA SER A 597 -17.49 -8.50 -47.43
C SER A 597 -16.50 -7.46 -46.89
N ILE A 598 -16.95 -6.25 -46.55
CA ILE A 598 -16.05 -5.19 -46.06
C ILE A 598 -15.55 -5.50 -44.64
N THR A 599 -14.23 -5.61 -44.50
CA THR A 599 -13.57 -5.61 -43.19
C THR A 599 -13.36 -4.16 -42.76
N PRO A 600 -13.95 -3.71 -41.64
CA PRO A 600 -13.80 -2.33 -41.20
C PRO A 600 -12.34 -2.04 -40.88
N ARG A 601 -11.86 -0.82 -41.18
CA ARG A 601 -10.49 -0.38 -40.86
C ARG A 601 -10.24 -0.36 -39.34
N LYS A 602 -11.25 0.06 -38.58
CA LYS A 602 -11.26 0.10 -37.11
C LYS A 602 -12.66 -0.27 -36.61
N ILE A 603 -12.75 -0.99 -35.49
CA ILE A 603 -14.02 -1.32 -34.84
C ILE A 603 -14.18 -0.41 -33.61
N PRO A 604 -15.22 0.44 -33.53
CA PRO A 604 -15.45 1.26 -32.35
C PRO A 604 -15.96 0.40 -31.20
N VAL A 605 -15.38 0.58 -30.02
CA VAL A 605 -15.78 -0.11 -28.79
C VAL A 605 -15.93 0.91 -27.68
N ASN A 606 -17.11 0.98 -27.05
CA ASN A 606 -17.32 1.81 -25.87
C ASN A 606 -17.19 0.94 -24.61
N ILE A 607 -16.49 1.45 -23.60
CA ILE A 607 -16.21 0.78 -22.33
C ILE A 607 -16.84 1.59 -21.21
N TYR A 608 -17.62 0.89 -20.38
CA TYR A 608 -18.33 1.45 -19.24
C TYR A 608 -17.94 0.70 -17.96
N LEU A 609 -17.78 1.47 -16.88
CA LEU A 609 -17.49 0.99 -15.53
C LEU A 609 -18.72 1.27 -14.65
N PRO A 610 -19.68 0.33 -14.54
CA PRO A 610 -20.87 0.54 -13.73
C PRO A 610 -20.50 0.71 -12.25
N THR A 611 -20.90 1.83 -11.64
CA THR A 611 -20.66 2.16 -10.22
C THR A 611 -21.82 1.74 -9.30
N GLN A 612 -22.99 1.40 -9.87
CA GLN A 612 -24.16 0.92 -9.15
C GLN A 612 -24.53 -0.51 -9.61
N PRO A 613 -25.03 -1.37 -8.70
CA PRO A 613 -25.66 -2.61 -9.14
C PRO A 613 -26.84 -2.27 -10.07
N PRO A 614 -27.14 -3.11 -11.07
CA PRO A 614 -28.30 -2.88 -11.93
C PRO A 614 -29.55 -2.93 -11.06
N HIS A 615 -30.15 -1.78 -10.79
CA HIS A 615 -31.49 -1.69 -10.25
C HIS A 615 -32.43 -2.17 -11.35
N ASP A 616 -33.12 -3.29 -11.12
CA ASP A 616 -34.22 -3.74 -11.97
C ASP A 616 -35.51 -3.12 -11.40
N PRO A 617 -36.01 -1.99 -11.92
CA PRO A 617 -37.09 -1.22 -11.30
C PRO A 617 -38.45 -1.93 -11.34
N LEU A 618 -38.51 -3.16 -11.84
CA LEU A 618 -39.73 -3.93 -12.10
C LEU A 618 -40.16 -4.86 -10.96
N PHE A 619 -39.29 -5.17 -9.98
CA PHE A 619 -39.58 -6.19 -8.95
C PHE A 619 -39.48 -5.74 -7.48
N ASP A 620 -39.09 -4.49 -7.20
CA ASP A 620 -39.12 -3.96 -5.83
C ASP A 620 -40.54 -3.51 -5.45
N ALA A 621 -41.32 -4.45 -4.93
CA ALA A 621 -42.43 -4.10 -4.05
C ALA A 621 -41.86 -3.45 -2.78
N PRO A 622 -42.47 -2.38 -2.24
CA PRO A 622 -41.99 -1.73 -1.04
C PRO A 622 -42.28 -2.62 0.17
N SER A 623 -41.39 -3.55 0.49
CA SER A 623 -41.42 -4.26 1.77
C SER A 623 -40.94 -3.31 2.86
N LEU A 624 -41.89 -2.80 3.64
CA LEU A 624 -41.69 -2.06 4.88
C LEU A 624 -41.08 -3.01 5.94
N ASP A 625 -39.76 -3.20 5.93
CA ASP A 625 -39.04 -3.77 7.08
C ASP A 625 -37.64 -3.12 7.19
N PRO A 626 -37.47 -2.06 8.00
CA PRO A 626 -36.20 -1.34 8.15
C PRO A 626 -35.19 -2.05 9.08
N LEU A 627 -35.39 -3.33 9.41
CA LEU A 627 -34.57 -4.07 10.39
C LEU A 627 -33.97 -5.38 9.85
N THR A 628 -34.16 -5.69 8.57
CA THR A 628 -33.46 -6.80 7.92
C THR A 628 -32.19 -6.29 7.24
N LEU A 629 -31.05 -6.39 7.95
CA LEU A 629 -29.70 -6.23 7.40
C LEU A 629 -29.31 -7.39 6.43
N SER A 630 -30.26 -7.84 5.61
CA SER A 630 -30.16 -9.05 4.79
C SER A 630 -29.81 -8.72 3.35
N SER A 631 -28.54 -8.91 3.01
CA SER A 631 -27.97 -9.14 1.67
C SER A 631 -28.42 -8.19 0.55
N GLU A 632 -27.85 -6.99 0.49
CA GLU A 632 -27.45 -6.49 -0.83
C GLU A 632 -26.50 -7.54 -1.43
N SER A 633 -26.84 -8.09 -2.60
CA SER A 633 -25.93 -8.95 -3.35
C SER A 633 -24.58 -8.23 -3.48
N PRO A 634 -23.44 -8.88 -3.18
CA PRO A 634 -22.14 -8.21 -3.19
C PRO A 634 -21.93 -7.50 -4.52
N ARG A 635 -21.59 -6.21 -4.47
CA ARG A 635 -21.33 -5.39 -5.67
C ARG A 635 -20.20 -6.03 -6.47
N GLN A 636 -20.57 -6.70 -7.54
CA GLN A 636 -19.61 -7.43 -8.37
C GLN A 636 -18.85 -6.45 -9.27
N THR A 637 -17.51 -6.41 -9.17
CA THR A 637 -16.69 -5.60 -10.08
C THR A 637 -16.93 -6.05 -11.51
N ARG A 638 -17.40 -5.15 -12.38
CA ARG A 638 -17.77 -5.47 -13.76
C ARG A 638 -17.27 -4.41 -14.73
N ILE A 639 -16.96 -4.84 -15.95
CA ILE A 639 -16.66 -4.01 -17.11
C ILE A 639 -17.66 -4.37 -18.20
N ILE A 640 -18.26 -3.37 -18.83
CA ILE A 640 -19.18 -3.53 -19.94
C ILE A 640 -18.55 -2.93 -21.19
N MET A 641 -18.52 -3.70 -22.27
CA MET A 641 -17.98 -3.29 -23.57
C MET A 641 -19.08 -3.41 -24.62
N THR A 642 -19.35 -2.36 -25.36
CA THR A 642 -20.30 -2.39 -26.48
C THR A 642 -19.58 -2.19 -27.79
N SER A 643 -19.94 -2.99 -28.80
CA SER A 643 -19.38 -2.92 -30.14
C SER A 643 -20.46 -3.19 -31.20
N PRO A 644 -20.34 -2.67 -32.42
CA PRO A 644 -21.31 -2.94 -33.48
C PRO A 644 -21.24 -4.42 -33.90
N GLU A 645 -22.40 -5.00 -34.21
CA GLU A 645 -22.46 -6.32 -34.83
C GLU A 645 -21.84 -6.33 -36.23
N ARG A 646 -21.29 -7.49 -36.60
CA ARG A 646 -20.73 -7.68 -37.94
C ARG A 646 -21.87 -7.76 -38.96
N HIS A 647 -21.76 -6.99 -40.04
CA HIS A 647 -22.68 -7.09 -41.17
C HIS A 647 -22.78 -8.54 -41.68
N PRO A 648 -23.99 -9.00 -42.08
CA PRO A 648 -25.19 -8.22 -42.42
C PRO A 648 -26.16 -7.94 -41.27
N ILE A 649 -25.87 -8.40 -40.05
CA ILE A 649 -26.78 -8.21 -38.90
C ILE A 649 -26.59 -6.80 -38.34
N THR A 650 -27.69 -6.07 -38.17
CA THR A 650 -27.71 -4.73 -37.57
C THR A 650 -28.04 -4.85 -36.10
N GLY A 651 -27.08 -4.57 -35.22
CA GLY A 651 -27.25 -4.67 -33.78
C GLY A 651 -26.01 -4.19 -33.01
N LEU A 652 -26.09 -4.26 -31.68
CA LEU A 652 -24.98 -4.01 -30.77
C LEU A 652 -24.67 -5.31 -30.01
N VAL A 653 -23.40 -5.67 -29.96
CA VAL A 653 -22.89 -6.70 -29.06
C VAL A 653 -22.49 -6.03 -27.76
N GLU A 654 -23.07 -6.47 -26.66
CA GLU A 654 -22.67 -6.13 -25.30
C GLU A 654 -21.91 -7.30 -24.70
N ILE A 655 -20.65 -7.06 -24.31
CA ILE A 655 -19.81 -8.02 -23.60
C ILE A 655 -19.63 -7.51 -22.18
N SER A 656 -20.00 -8.34 -21.23
CA SER A 656 -19.92 -8.07 -19.82
C SER A 656 -18.93 -9.02 -19.17
N VAL A 657 -17.92 -8.45 -18.52
CA VAL A 657 -16.89 -9.21 -17.80
C VAL A 657 -16.95 -8.83 -16.34
N ALA A 658 -17.21 -9.79 -15.46
CA ALA A 658 -17.32 -9.55 -14.03
C ALA A 658 -16.35 -10.43 -13.24
N TYR A 659 -15.76 -9.87 -12.18
CA TYR A 659 -14.96 -10.60 -11.22
C TYR A 659 -15.84 -11.60 -10.46
N ASP A 660 -15.51 -12.89 -10.46
CA ASP A 660 -16.33 -13.92 -9.82
C ASP A 660 -15.48 -15.04 -9.22
N ALA A 661 -15.24 -15.00 -7.90
CA ALA A 661 -14.46 -16.01 -7.19
C ALA A 661 -15.11 -17.41 -7.21
N THR A 662 -16.41 -17.52 -7.45
CA THR A 662 -17.13 -18.80 -7.48
C THR A 662 -16.88 -19.57 -8.78
N ARG A 663 -16.56 -18.85 -9.87
CA ARG A 663 -16.22 -19.43 -11.17
C ARG A 663 -14.85 -20.10 -11.14
N PRO A 664 -14.63 -21.19 -11.89
CA PRO A 664 -13.36 -21.92 -11.89
C PRO A 664 -12.17 -21.04 -12.33
N ARG A 665 -12.40 -20.05 -13.20
CA ARG A 665 -11.39 -19.09 -13.70
C ARG A 665 -11.33 -17.78 -12.92
N GLY A 666 -12.19 -17.57 -11.91
CA GLY A 666 -12.24 -16.34 -11.12
C GLY A 666 -12.91 -15.15 -11.83
N VAL A 667 -13.47 -15.35 -13.02
CA VAL A 667 -14.11 -14.33 -13.86
C VAL A 667 -15.33 -14.95 -14.51
N SER A 668 -16.41 -14.19 -14.68
CA SER A 668 -17.56 -14.56 -15.51
C SER A 668 -17.64 -13.65 -16.73
N VAL A 669 -17.98 -14.24 -17.89
CA VAL A 669 -18.19 -13.51 -19.14
C VAL A 669 -19.59 -13.79 -19.65
N SER A 670 -20.36 -12.75 -19.89
CA SER A 670 -21.65 -12.81 -20.59
C SER A 670 -21.59 -11.98 -21.86
N VAL A 671 -22.09 -12.56 -22.96
CA VAL A 671 -22.18 -11.89 -24.26
C VAL A 671 -23.64 -11.81 -24.63
N ASN A 672 -24.16 -10.59 -24.74
CA ASN A 672 -25.51 -10.30 -25.22
C ASN A 672 -25.41 -9.71 -26.63
N GLY A 673 -26.24 -10.18 -27.55
CA GLY A 673 -26.02 -9.95 -28.99
C GLY A 673 -25.03 -10.96 -29.58
N ALA A 674 -24.58 -10.75 -30.82
CA ALA A 674 -23.74 -11.68 -31.59
C ALA A 674 -24.47 -12.95 -32.08
N MET A 675 -25.64 -12.76 -32.69
CA MET A 675 -26.42 -13.82 -33.34
C MET A 675 -25.57 -14.62 -34.35
N GLY A 676 -25.45 -15.93 -34.16
CA GLY A 676 -24.71 -16.85 -35.05
C GLY A 676 -23.24 -17.10 -34.69
N ALA A 677 -22.71 -16.49 -33.63
CA ALA A 677 -21.40 -16.87 -33.09
C ALA A 677 -21.52 -18.09 -32.14
N ASP A 678 -20.71 -19.12 -32.37
CA ASP A 678 -20.48 -20.19 -31.39
C ASP A 678 -19.48 -19.69 -30.35
N VAL A 679 -20.01 -19.07 -29.29
CA VAL A 679 -19.20 -18.46 -28.22
C VAL A 679 -19.08 -19.42 -27.05
N ASP A 680 -17.92 -20.07 -26.95
CA ASP A 680 -17.57 -20.83 -25.75
C ASP A 680 -17.19 -19.87 -24.61
N ALA A 681 -18.07 -19.78 -23.60
CA ALA A 681 -17.88 -18.93 -22.43
C ALA A 681 -16.61 -19.30 -21.64
N GLU A 682 -16.24 -20.58 -21.56
CA GLU A 682 -15.04 -21.02 -20.82
C GLU A 682 -13.76 -20.55 -21.52
N ALA A 683 -13.74 -20.59 -22.85
CA ALA A 683 -12.64 -20.06 -23.65
C ALA A 683 -12.50 -18.54 -23.50
N LEU A 684 -13.61 -17.79 -23.44
CA LEU A 684 -13.57 -16.35 -23.20
C LEU A 684 -13.11 -16.01 -21.78
N GLU A 685 -13.58 -16.75 -20.76
CA GLU A 685 -13.12 -16.60 -19.37
C GLU A 685 -11.60 -16.85 -19.25
N GLU A 686 -11.05 -17.84 -19.96
CA GLU A 686 -9.60 -18.08 -20.02
C GLU A 686 -8.86 -16.90 -20.68
N VAL A 687 -9.39 -16.33 -21.76
CA VAL A 687 -8.81 -15.13 -22.39
C VAL A 687 -8.81 -13.95 -21.42
N CYS A 688 -9.90 -13.73 -20.68
CA CYS A 688 -9.98 -12.71 -19.65
C CYS A 688 -8.94 -12.90 -18.56
N ARG A 689 -8.82 -14.12 -18.03
CA ARG A 689 -7.82 -14.48 -17.00
C ARG A 689 -6.40 -14.15 -17.44
N ARG A 690 -6.09 -14.32 -18.73
CA ARG A 690 -4.76 -14.04 -19.30
C ARG A 690 -4.54 -12.57 -19.71
N GLY A 691 -5.45 -11.66 -19.32
CA GLY A 691 -5.33 -10.22 -19.60
C GLY A 691 -5.86 -9.78 -20.97
N GLY A 692 -6.60 -10.65 -21.67
CA GLY A 692 -7.15 -10.38 -23.00
C GLY A 692 -8.49 -9.65 -23.01
N VAL A 693 -8.92 -9.05 -21.88
CA VAL A 693 -10.26 -8.47 -21.69
C VAL A 693 -10.60 -7.41 -22.76
N LEU A 694 -9.71 -6.45 -22.99
CA LEU A 694 -9.95 -5.37 -23.96
C LEU A 694 -9.94 -5.83 -25.43
N GLY A 695 -9.51 -7.07 -25.68
CA GLY A 695 -9.54 -7.69 -27.01
C GLY A 695 -10.75 -8.59 -27.28
N LEU A 696 -11.63 -8.82 -26.29
CA LEU A 696 -12.80 -9.70 -26.44
C LEU A 696 -13.75 -9.24 -27.56
N PRO A 697 -14.08 -7.94 -27.73
CA PRO A 697 -14.96 -7.51 -28.81
C PRO A 697 -14.47 -7.94 -30.19
N GLY A 698 -13.16 -7.84 -30.44
CA GLY A 698 -12.56 -8.29 -31.69
C GLY A 698 -12.61 -9.81 -31.90
N ARG A 699 -12.51 -10.60 -30.82
CA ARG A 699 -12.65 -12.07 -30.89
C ARG A 699 -14.08 -12.48 -31.19
N VAL A 700 -15.06 -11.88 -30.49
CA VAL A 700 -16.49 -12.13 -30.75
C VAL A 700 -16.84 -11.72 -32.18
N TRP A 701 -16.36 -10.56 -32.65
CA TRP A 701 -16.54 -10.10 -34.03
C TRP A 701 -15.98 -11.08 -35.09
N LYS A 702 -14.89 -11.80 -34.78
CA LYS A 702 -14.36 -12.84 -35.66
C LYS A 702 -15.27 -14.07 -35.70
N MET A 703 -15.81 -14.46 -34.55
CA MET A 703 -16.61 -15.69 -34.38
C MET A 703 -18.01 -15.60 -34.99
N THR A 704 -18.55 -14.40 -35.21
CA THR A 704 -19.91 -14.18 -35.77
C THR A 704 -20.08 -14.61 -37.24
N HIS A 705 -19.04 -15.10 -37.93
CA HIS A 705 -19.17 -15.73 -39.25
C HIS A 705 -18.14 -16.84 -39.49
N VAL A 706 -18.47 -18.06 -39.06
CA VAL A 706 -18.05 -19.29 -39.76
C VAL A 706 -19.33 -20.02 -40.13
N GLY A 707 -19.92 -19.65 -41.26
CA GLY A 707 -20.91 -20.52 -41.90
C GLY A 707 -20.22 -21.80 -42.39
N PRO A 708 -20.90 -22.96 -42.40
CA PRO A 708 -20.31 -24.19 -42.91
C PRO A 708 -19.96 -23.99 -44.38
N SER A 709 -18.71 -24.29 -44.74
CA SER A 709 -18.28 -24.47 -46.14
C SER A 709 -18.99 -25.66 -46.77
#